data_AF-A0A2S6BV19-F1
#
_entry.id   AF-A0A2S6BV19-F1
#
_cell.length_a   1.000
_cell.length_b   1.000
_cell.length_c   1.000
_cell.angle_alpha   90.00
_cell.angle_beta   90.00
_cell.angle_gamma   90.00
#
_symmetry.space_group_name_H-M   'P 1'
#
loop_
_entity.id
_entity.type
_entity.pdbx_description
1 polymer ?
#
loop_
_entity_poly.entity_id
_entity_poly.type
_entity_poly.pdbx_seq_one_letter_code
_entity_poly.pdbx_strand_id
1 'polypeptide(L)'
;MTDTEAQDQDQSPEKSGVKEEKEKRTSRACLACRARKSSCKLPKTEDGKLTTPCARCKASGLECVIGSSNRGGRRVRKRTLDQAGLANNNVQQPRESPAISGASVHFTPDTLSSGQTHTGWPQSDYGPSLAQSGGGMEADLNPPAPAAIMLDPALQAADANARESLLANPATRESSTGTSGNIAFNDLQNPSDALGILAQIASNGEHNSGYGSSQYATTPNISVQLEYPLVREGRLSMSRILQLLQRYKYYYHPYFPIVPAATLDAANLSRTAREEPHLLTAILVIASRDLTDEPNIFISCSEHMRALVSALAAGGSGQVEAVEALLVLAEWTPYTSRSDAGHVGRGEEDREAWMHVGMALRIGYFLGLDRYSFHVRGDDVKDPQWQRKRLVWTACYISDRQISIRLGRAFWSRGPGPLTTLSKADFPMLAPAGPGDEDYASIFQATLELTLLFSNVHDVLYSNPGNSVRSHLSGGYIKYIDDFRSAIYGWKSVWGTLTCSAHLKATLLISYDYLRLYTNAFAFHATVKRALPQAQQNPEPRRSASTAPGRVFYNNVGAVGDARFIYEGLDAAKSLLSMMNTFVDPEKSLRYMPLRFYLYSIYAGVFLYRARCVGVLSADEEQSVRAMVKETVSRLERSAMGIQHPGNRYSQLLRLLWDKVEKKEHRRTQSTATLQNPYRPNSSISGATPTSNKSQDSPAVTELMGDFSWTDLDAIGNFAVNGNGGAAINDADWWSGFLPADSGNFLFDQLSNMEDWTNLGLQPSNEKALLIGGITHARKEWEALSSLLQLKEYGSGSREDFISRCKKGEYDDVTAIYRSNDSTAVTGPFDKELISVLPSKLEWICHNGAGYDNIDVLAATERNIQISSTPIAVDEATADTALFLLLGALRRITIPFLNVRKGDWRGKNFGLGHDPKNKVLGILGMGGIGTAVARRAKAFGMTIQYHNRNRLPEEKEHGAKYVSFEELLKTSDVLSLNLALNPSTRHIIAKPQFNIMKEGIVIVNTARGPIIDEAALVDALNSGKVFSAGLDVFEEEPKIHPGLLENENVVLLPHVGTATWETQKEMEVLVLDNLRSAVEGKGLLTQVPEQKKK
;
A
#
# COMPACT_ATOMS: atom_id res chain seq x y z
N MET A 1 48.04 55.62 -17.26
CA MET A 1 47.98 56.40 -18.51
C MET A 1 47.77 55.40 -19.63
N THR A 2 46.77 55.65 -20.47
CA THR A 2 46.75 55.49 -21.95
C THR A 2 47.83 54.61 -22.63
N ASP A 3 47.53 53.77 -23.63
CA ASP A 3 46.24 53.45 -24.29
C ASP A 3 46.37 52.18 -25.17
N THR A 4 45.22 51.67 -25.64
CA THR A 4 44.98 50.88 -26.87
C THR A 4 45.71 49.54 -27.16
N GLU A 5 44.86 48.60 -27.55
CA GLU A 5 45.05 47.30 -28.19
C GLU A 5 45.95 47.32 -29.45
N ALA A 6 46.61 46.18 -29.78
CA ALA A 6 46.22 45.35 -30.94
C ALA A 6 47.15 44.13 -31.20
N GLN A 7 46.53 43.07 -31.74
CA GLN A 7 47.04 42.08 -32.72
C GLN A 7 48.27 41.16 -32.44
N ASP A 8 47.91 39.92 -32.05
CA ASP A 8 47.94 38.72 -32.93
C ASP A 8 49.19 37.79 -33.02
N GLN A 9 48.87 36.49 -33.19
CA GLN A 9 49.63 35.32 -33.66
C GLN A 9 51.16 35.21 -33.46
N ASP A 10 51.58 34.14 -32.78
CA ASP A 10 52.90 33.49 -32.97
C ASP A 10 52.72 31.97 -33.26
N GLN A 11 53.77 31.34 -33.82
CA GLN A 11 53.68 30.16 -34.67
C GLN A 11 54.13 28.85 -33.98
N SER A 12 53.65 27.72 -34.51
CA SER A 12 54.08 26.38 -34.12
C SER A 12 55.28 25.90 -34.94
N PRO A 13 56.24 25.19 -34.33
CA PRO A 13 56.97 24.13 -35.01
C PRO A 13 56.91 22.75 -34.31
N GLU A 14 57.15 21.71 -35.11
CA GLU A 14 57.16 20.27 -34.79
C GLU A 14 58.18 19.90 -33.66
N LYS A 15 58.18 18.74 -32.96
CA LYS A 15 58.24 17.34 -33.46
C LYS A 15 58.33 16.30 -32.30
N SER A 16 58.16 15.01 -32.65
CA SER A 16 58.72 13.81 -31.97
C SER A 16 58.56 13.55 -30.46
N GLY A 17 57.35 13.16 -30.05
CA GLY A 17 57.00 11.93 -29.32
C GLY A 17 57.91 11.26 -28.26
N VAL A 18 57.35 11.14 -27.04
CA VAL A 18 57.52 9.99 -26.11
C VAL A 18 56.12 9.54 -25.66
N LYS A 19 55.91 8.22 -25.42
CA LYS A 19 54.69 7.69 -24.79
C LYS A 19 54.94 7.41 -23.30
N GLU A 20 54.25 8.12 -22.42
CA GLU A 20 54.05 7.68 -21.03
C GLU A 20 52.69 6.98 -20.88
N GLU A 21 52.68 5.75 -20.34
CA GLU A 21 51.44 5.04 -20.02
C GLU A 21 50.90 5.48 -18.65
N LYS A 22 49.71 6.10 -18.62
CA LYS A 22 49.03 6.43 -17.35
C LYS A 22 48.41 5.19 -16.71
N GLU A 23 48.92 4.83 -15.53
CA GLU A 23 48.42 3.70 -14.73
C GLU A 23 46.90 3.76 -14.45
N LYS A 24 46.25 2.59 -14.52
CA LYS A 24 44.85 2.41 -14.12
C LYS A 24 44.75 2.15 -12.61
N ARG A 25 44.26 3.13 -11.83
CA ARG A 25 43.92 2.91 -10.41
C ARG A 25 42.89 1.78 -10.25
N THR A 26 43.31 0.68 -9.64
CA THR A 26 42.42 -0.40 -9.16
C THR A 26 42.48 -0.47 -7.63
N SER A 27 41.32 -0.64 -6.98
CA SER A 27 41.22 -0.68 -5.52
C SER A 27 41.65 -2.04 -4.96
N ARG A 28 42.96 -2.23 -4.79
CA ARG A 28 43.53 -3.38 -4.09
C ARG A 28 43.28 -3.29 -2.58
N ALA A 29 42.68 -4.34 -2.02
CA ALA A 29 42.51 -4.56 -0.59
C ALA A 29 43.06 -5.94 -0.21
N CYS A 30 43.58 -6.08 1.02
CA CYS A 30 43.98 -7.39 1.54
C CYS A 30 42.75 -8.27 1.80
N LEU A 31 42.94 -9.60 1.74
CA LEU A 31 41.86 -10.58 1.90
C LEU A 31 41.17 -10.45 3.26
N ALA A 32 41.91 -10.22 4.35
CA ALA A 32 41.36 -10.02 5.69
C ALA A 32 40.43 -8.79 5.79
N CYS A 33 40.82 -7.64 5.21
CA CYS A 33 39.96 -6.46 5.17
C CYS A 33 38.74 -6.67 4.26
N ARG A 34 38.93 -7.37 3.13
CA ARG A 34 37.89 -7.65 2.12
C ARG A 34 36.81 -8.60 2.65
N ALA A 35 37.19 -9.66 3.36
CA ALA A 35 36.27 -10.61 3.98
C ALA A 35 35.32 -9.91 4.96
N ARG A 36 35.84 -9.02 5.81
CA ARG A 36 35.03 -8.19 6.72
C ARG A 36 34.51 -6.88 6.11
N LYS A 37 34.39 -6.79 4.77
CA LYS A 37 33.85 -5.64 3.99
C LYS A 37 34.37 -4.26 4.44
N SER A 38 35.62 -4.19 4.92
CA SER A 38 36.19 -3.04 5.66
C SER A 38 37.24 -2.27 4.87
N SER A 39 37.43 -0.97 5.17
CA SER A 39 38.43 -0.14 4.48
C SER A 39 39.86 -0.68 4.71
N CYS A 40 40.61 -0.89 3.63
CA CYS A 40 41.97 -1.42 3.69
C CYS A 40 43.00 -0.31 3.48
N LYS A 41 43.60 0.18 4.56
CA LYS A 41 44.68 1.18 4.51
C LYS A 41 46.04 0.49 4.38
N LEU A 42 46.40 0.11 3.16
CA LEU A 42 47.76 -0.35 2.82
C LEU A 42 48.71 0.86 2.78
N PRO A 43 49.88 0.81 3.45
CA PRO A 43 50.93 1.83 3.25
C PRO A 43 51.46 1.81 1.82
N LYS A 44 52.10 2.92 1.43
CA LYS A 44 52.88 3.04 0.20
C LYS A 44 54.35 3.22 0.53
N THR A 45 55.25 2.67 -0.27
CA THR A 45 56.63 3.14 -0.36
C THR A 45 56.71 4.43 -1.17
N GLU A 46 57.87 5.07 -1.17
CA GLU A 46 58.13 6.31 -1.93
C GLU A 46 57.96 6.09 -3.45
N ASP A 47 58.29 4.89 -3.95
CA ASP A 47 57.97 4.42 -5.33
C ASP A 47 56.46 4.21 -5.60
N GLY A 48 55.57 4.64 -4.70
CA GLY A 48 54.11 4.54 -4.83
C GLY A 48 53.52 3.12 -4.69
N LYS A 49 54.35 2.07 -4.64
CA LYS A 49 53.94 0.66 -4.52
C LYS A 49 53.30 0.39 -3.16
N LEU A 50 52.18 -0.34 -3.16
CA LEU A 50 51.44 -0.72 -1.95
C LEU A 50 52.13 -1.90 -1.26
N THR A 51 52.52 -1.73 0.01
CA THR A 51 53.19 -2.76 0.81
C THR A 51 52.27 -3.31 1.91
N THR A 52 52.64 -4.48 2.43
CA THR A 52 51.94 -5.19 3.51
C THR A 52 52.84 -5.28 4.74
N PRO A 53 52.27 -5.38 5.97
CA PRO A 53 50.84 -5.40 6.29
C PRO A 53 50.16 -4.03 6.23
N CYS A 54 48.86 -4.02 5.92
CA CYS A 54 48.00 -2.85 6.07
C CYS A 54 47.87 -2.45 7.55
N ALA A 55 47.56 -1.19 7.83
CA ALA A 55 47.54 -0.66 9.20
C ALA A 55 46.65 -1.47 10.17
N ARG A 56 45.50 -1.98 9.69
CA ARG A 56 44.62 -2.85 10.47
C ARG A 56 45.24 -4.23 10.74
N CYS A 57 45.78 -4.89 9.71
CA CYS A 57 46.43 -6.19 9.88
C CYS A 57 47.62 -6.10 10.86
N LYS A 58 48.42 -5.03 10.76
CA LYS A 58 49.51 -4.75 11.71
C LYS A 58 49.01 -4.58 13.15
N ALA A 59 47.91 -3.84 13.35
CA ALA A 59 47.33 -3.62 14.68
C ALA A 59 46.62 -4.85 15.27
N SER A 60 46.13 -5.78 14.44
CA SER A 60 45.45 -7.00 14.88
C SER A 60 46.33 -8.26 14.86
N GLY A 61 47.63 -8.15 14.55
CA GLY A 61 48.53 -9.30 14.42
C GLY A 61 48.18 -10.29 13.29
N LEU A 62 47.39 -9.86 12.29
CA LEU A 62 46.85 -10.71 11.24
C LEU A 62 47.71 -10.68 9.98
N GLU A 63 47.86 -11.84 9.32
CA GLU A 63 48.51 -11.93 8.01
C GLU A 63 47.78 -11.07 6.97
N CYS A 64 48.53 -10.48 6.04
CA CYS A 64 48.05 -9.45 5.15
C CYS A 64 48.36 -9.75 3.68
N VAL A 65 47.61 -10.69 3.09
CA VAL A 65 47.74 -11.07 1.67
C VAL A 65 46.87 -10.15 0.78
N ILE A 66 47.43 -9.59 -0.30
CA ILE A 66 46.69 -8.73 -1.25
C ILE A 66 45.83 -9.59 -2.19
N GLY A 67 44.53 -9.26 -2.30
CA GLY A 67 43.60 -9.97 -3.18
C GLY A 67 43.62 -9.49 -4.65
N SER A 68 43.33 -10.41 -5.57
CA SER A 68 43.09 -10.15 -7.00
C SER A 68 41.72 -9.51 -7.28
N SER A 69 41.53 -8.97 -8.49
CA SER A 69 40.26 -8.31 -8.89
C SER A 69 39.30 -9.29 -9.56
N ASN A 70 38.05 -9.33 -9.08
CA ASN A 70 36.99 -10.22 -9.59
C ASN A 70 35.86 -9.47 -10.30
N ARG A 71 36.09 -8.22 -10.78
CA ARG A 71 35.14 -7.48 -11.64
C ARG A 71 35.77 -7.20 -13.01
N GLY A 72 35.45 -8.05 -13.99
CA GLY A 72 35.87 -7.89 -15.39
C GLY A 72 35.91 -9.21 -16.16
N GLY A 73 34.75 -9.72 -16.58
CA GLY A 73 34.64 -10.95 -17.40
C GLY A 73 33.64 -10.76 -18.55
N ARG A 74 34.11 -10.92 -19.80
CA ARG A 74 33.33 -10.63 -21.02
C ARG A 74 32.56 -11.87 -21.48
N ARG A 75 31.23 -11.87 -21.35
CA ARG A 75 30.37 -13.01 -21.76
C ARG A 75 30.17 -13.05 -23.28
N VAL A 76 31.02 -13.79 -23.99
CA VAL A 76 30.94 -13.95 -25.45
C VAL A 76 29.82 -14.95 -25.81
N ARG A 77 28.97 -14.59 -26.78
CA ARG A 77 27.95 -15.49 -27.36
C ARG A 77 28.63 -16.56 -28.23
N LYS A 78 28.34 -17.84 -27.98
CA LYS A 78 28.74 -18.94 -28.87
C LYS A 78 27.66 -19.17 -29.92
N ARG A 79 28.05 -19.31 -31.19
CA ARG A 79 27.24 -19.91 -32.27
C ARG A 79 27.98 -21.16 -32.79
N THR A 80 27.30 -21.98 -33.57
CA THR A 80 27.60 -23.42 -33.73
C THR A 80 28.32 -23.75 -35.03
N LEU A 81 28.78 -25.02 -35.12
CA LEU A 81 29.21 -25.80 -36.30
C LEU A 81 30.70 -25.71 -36.73
N ASP A 82 31.39 -26.81 -36.39
CA ASP A 82 32.06 -27.76 -37.30
C ASP A 82 33.41 -27.51 -38.00
N GLN A 83 34.11 -28.65 -38.17
CA GLN A 83 35.22 -28.97 -39.08
C GLN A 83 36.54 -28.17 -38.98
N ALA A 84 37.40 -28.62 -38.07
CA ALA A 84 38.81 -28.90 -38.39
C ALA A 84 39.34 -29.98 -37.43
N GLY A 85 40.27 -30.84 -37.88
CA GLY A 85 40.88 -31.85 -37.03
C GLY A 85 42.20 -32.41 -37.57
N LEU A 86 42.90 -33.12 -36.68
CA LEU A 86 44.13 -33.91 -36.89
C LEU A 86 45.45 -33.15 -37.10
N ALA A 87 46.53 -33.87 -36.78
CA ALA A 87 47.96 -33.52 -36.85
C ALA A 87 48.43 -32.38 -35.92
N ASN A 88 49.63 -32.35 -35.31
CA ASN A 88 50.72 -33.26 -34.88
C ASN A 88 51.88 -32.29 -34.52
N ASN A 89 52.93 -32.60 -33.75
CA ASN A 89 53.35 -33.84 -33.10
C ASN A 89 54.21 -33.53 -31.84
N ASN A 90 54.43 -34.54 -31.00
CA ASN A 90 55.46 -34.52 -29.93
C ASN A 90 56.85 -34.88 -30.45
N VAL A 91 57.92 -34.34 -29.85
CA VAL A 91 59.26 -34.96 -29.87
C VAL A 91 60.00 -34.78 -28.51
N GLN A 92 60.24 -35.92 -27.86
CA GLN A 92 61.28 -36.25 -26.84
C GLN A 92 61.26 -35.69 -25.38
N GLN A 93 61.64 -36.59 -24.47
CA GLN A 93 62.02 -36.42 -23.05
C GLN A 93 63.57 -36.53 -22.91
N PRO A 94 64.22 -36.28 -21.74
CA PRO A 94 64.16 -37.14 -20.52
C PRO A 94 63.63 -36.39 -19.27
N ARG A 95 63.07 -36.98 -18.19
CA ARG A 95 63.33 -38.17 -17.34
C ARG A 95 64.48 -38.04 -16.33
N GLU A 96 64.17 -38.20 -15.04
CA GLU A 96 64.78 -39.22 -14.16
C GLU A 96 63.99 -39.45 -12.84
N SER A 97 64.05 -40.68 -12.28
CA SER A 97 63.46 -41.12 -10.99
C SER A 97 63.83 -42.59 -10.68
N PRO A 98 64.03 -42.99 -9.40
CA PRO A 98 63.90 -44.38 -8.90
C PRO A 98 62.58 -44.55 -8.07
N ALA A 99 61.75 -45.60 -8.16
CA ALA A 99 61.97 -47.06 -7.99
C ALA A 99 62.08 -47.49 -6.50
N ILE A 100 61.44 -48.57 -6.00
CA ILE A 100 60.58 -49.65 -6.56
C ILE A 100 59.68 -50.17 -5.39
N SER A 101 58.55 -50.90 -5.47
CA SER A 101 57.90 -51.82 -6.44
C SER A 101 56.50 -51.28 -6.87
N GLY A 102 55.46 -51.98 -7.40
CA GLY A 102 55.20 -53.39 -7.77
C GLY A 102 54.27 -54.17 -6.78
N ALA A 103 53.41 -55.12 -7.17
CA ALA A 103 53.03 -55.57 -8.52
C ALA A 103 51.79 -56.53 -8.57
N SER A 104 51.03 -56.51 -9.70
CA SER A 104 50.37 -57.67 -10.38
C SER A 104 49.06 -58.29 -9.80
N VAL A 105 48.07 -58.84 -10.55
CA VAL A 105 47.94 -59.44 -11.92
C VAL A 105 46.51 -59.26 -12.55
N HIS A 106 46.42 -59.06 -13.89
CA HIS A 106 45.45 -59.42 -14.99
C HIS A 106 43.98 -59.97 -14.78
N PHE A 107 43.05 -60.16 -15.77
CA PHE A 107 42.87 -59.86 -17.24
C PHE A 107 41.35 -59.78 -17.65
N THR A 108 41.01 -59.82 -18.96
CA THR A 108 39.71 -59.64 -19.70
C THR A 108 39.09 -60.98 -20.22
N PRO A 109 38.07 -61.07 -21.13
CA PRO A 109 36.78 -60.34 -21.41
C PRO A 109 35.53 -61.29 -21.58
N ASP A 110 34.34 -60.80 -22.03
CA ASP A 110 33.56 -61.24 -23.24
C ASP A 110 31.99 -61.26 -23.27
N THR A 111 31.45 -60.84 -24.43
CA THR A 111 30.21 -61.23 -25.19
C THR A 111 28.72 -61.19 -24.69
N LEU A 112 27.88 -60.53 -25.53
CA LEU A 112 26.56 -60.94 -26.14
C LEU A 112 25.21 -61.07 -25.37
N SER A 113 24.29 -60.14 -25.73
CA SER A 113 22.96 -60.36 -26.38
C SER A 113 21.68 -60.87 -25.67
N SER A 114 20.53 -60.32 -26.11
CA SER A 114 19.10 -60.67 -25.88
C SER A 114 18.43 -60.29 -24.53
N GLY A 115 17.13 -59.97 -24.46
CA GLY A 115 16.14 -59.70 -25.53
C GLY A 115 14.69 -59.39 -25.04
N GLN A 116 13.98 -58.54 -25.79
CA GLN A 116 12.50 -58.40 -25.92
C GLN A 116 11.54 -58.09 -24.72
N THR A 117 10.91 -56.90 -24.82
CA THR A 117 9.44 -56.62 -24.80
C THR A 117 8.51 -56.63 -23.54
N HIS A 118 7.68 -55.56 -23.51
CA HIS A 118 6.22 -55.50 -23.21
C HIS A 118 5.62 -55.48 -21.78
N THR A 119 5.11 -54.27 -21.42
CA THR A 119 3.78 -53.94 -20.80
C THR A 119 3.21 -54.73 -19.60
N GLY A 120 2.90 -54.00 -18.51
CA GLY A 120 1.94 -54.45 -17.47
C GLY A 120 1.65 -53.41 -16.37
N TRP A 121 0.43 -52.86 -16.36
CA TRP A 121 -0.27 -52.35 -15.15
C TRP A 121 -1.05 -53.55 -14.53
N PRO A 122 -1.51 -53.56 -13.25
CA PRO A 122 -2.25 -52.44 -12.63
C PRO A 122 -2.18 -52.32 -11.06
N GLN A 123 -3.02 -51.40 -10.53
CA GLN A 123 -3.95 -51.49 -9.37
C GLN A 123 -3.74 -52.51 -8.22
N SER A 124 -4.21 -52.26 -6.97
CA SER A 124 -4.63 -51.05 -6.23
C SER A 124 -5.00 -51.43 -4.75
N ASP A 125 -5.32 -50.42 -3.94
CA ASP A 125 -6.20 -50.47 -2.74
C ASP A 125 -5.69 -51.03 -1.38
N TYR A 126 -6.49 -50.70 -0.35
CA TYR A 126 -6.55 -51.22 1.03
C TYR A 126 -5.41 -50.93 2.02
N GLY A 127 -5.66 -49.93 2.89
CA GLY A 127 -5.62 -50.16 4.34
C GLY A 127 -7.07 -50.29 4.88
N PRO A 128 -7.36 -50.06 6.18
CA PRO A 128 -6.48 -50.01 7.35
C PRO A 128 -6.96 -50.96 8.49
N SER A 129 -6.16 -51.19 9.56
CA SER A 129 -6.72 -51.60 10.87
C SER A 129 -5.75 -51.45 12.07
N LEU A 130 -6.33 -51.52 13.27
CA LEU A 130 -5.76 -51.38 14.61
C LEU A 130 -4.89 -52.58 15.03
N ALA A 131 -3.94 -52.39 15.96
CA ALA A 131 -4.08 -52.86 17.35
C ALA A 131 -2.86 -52.55 18.26
N GLN A 132 -3.15 -52.49 19.56
CA GLN A 132 -2.27 -52.21 20.71
C GLN A 132 -1.10 -53.21 20.89
N SER A 133 0.04 -52.76 21.45
CA SER A 133 0.39 -53.04 22.87
C SER A 133 1.85 -52.74 23.25
N GLY A 134 2.06 -52.32 24.51
CA GLY A 134 3.15 -52.77 25.39
C GLY A 134 4.61 -52.31 25.17
N GLY A 135 5.23 -51.79 26.24
CA GLY A 135 6.68 -51.72 26.40
C GLY A 135 7.27 -50.31 26.42
N GLY A 136 7.77 -49.87 27.58
CA GLY A 136 8.49 -48.61 27.73
C GLY A 136 9.95 -48.82 28.15
N MET A 137 10.84 -47.96 27.66
CA MET A 137 12.18 -47.72 28.19
C MET A 137 12.56 -46.26 27.89
N GLU A 138 13.21 -45.59 28.83
CA GLU A 138 13.64 -44.20 28.69
C GLU A 138 14.96 -44.12 27.91
N ALA A 139 15.05 -43.18 26.97
CA ALA A 139 16.28 -42.78 26.29
C ALA A 139 16.16 -41.32 25.80
N ASP A 140 17.29 -40.61 25.75
CA ASP A 140 17.37 -39.14 25.63
C ASP A 140 16.53 -38.49 24.53
N LEU A 141 15.73 -37.49 24.91
CA LEU A 141 15.01 -36.60 23.99
C LEU A 141 15.89 -35.42 23.56
N ASN A 142 16.34 -35.44 22.31
CA ASN A 142 16.82 -34.23 21.61
C ASN A 142 16.36 -34.27 20.14
N PRO A 143 15.18 -33.70 19.80
CA PRO A 143 14.74 -33.61 18.41
C PRO A 143 15.60 -32.61 17.61
N PRO A 144 15.84 -32.85 16.31
CA PRO A 144 16.68 -31.97 15.50
C PRO A 144 16.03 -30.61 15.24
N ALA A 145 16.83 -29.56 15.19
CA ALA A 145 16.36 -28.20 14.90
C ALA A 145 15.72 -28.10 13.49
N PRO A 146 14.59 -27.39 13.34
CA PRO A 146 13.94 -27.20 12.04
C PRO A 146 14.82 -26.36 11.11
N ALA A 147 14.85 -26.74 9.82
CA ALA A 147 15.76 -26.14 8.85
C ALA A 147 15.41 -24.67 8.55
N ALA A 148 16.38 -23.77 8.76
CA ALA A 148 16.25 -22.36 8.41
C ALA A 148 16.16 -22.17 6.88
N ILE A 149 15.26 -21.27 6.44
CA ILE A 149 15.10 -20.91 5.03
C ILE A 149 16.35 -20.16 4.55
N MET A 150 16.97 -20.65 3.48
CA MET A 150 18.30 -20.23 3.00
C MET A 150 18.32 -18.81 2.41
N LEU A 151 19.11 -17.92 3.01
CA LEU A 151 19.63 -16.68 2.38
C LEU A 151 21.09 -16.43 2.83
N ASP A 152 21.97 -16.23 1.83
CA ASP A 152 23.41 -15.87 1.87
C ASP A 152 24.18 -16.08 3.22
N PRO A 153 25.02 -17.14 3.34
CA PRO A 153 25.87 -17.39 4.51
C PRO A 153 26.89 -16.29 4.87
N ALA A 154 27.14 -15.30 4.01
CA ALA A 154 28.21 -14.31 4.16
C ALA A 154 27.97 -13.21 5.24
N LEU A 155 27.02 -13.39 6.16
CA LEU A 155 26.64 -12.40 7.19
C LEU A 155 26.71 -12.90 8.65
N GLN A 156 26.57 -14.20 8.94
CA GLN A 156 26.51 -14.69 10.33
C GLN A 156 27.90 -14.82 11.01
N ALA A 157 28.98 -15.02 10.24
CA ALA A 157 30.34 -15.24 10.77
C ALA A 157 31.04 -13.97 11.34
N ALA A 158 30.30 -12.90 11.61
CA ALA A 158 30.84 -11.62 12.08
C ALA A 158 30.68 -11.37 13.59
N ASP A 159 29.69 -12.00 14.23
CA ASP A 159 29.19 -11.57 15.56
C ASP A 159 29.54 -12.55 16.71
N ALA A 160 29.95 -13.78 16.39
CA ALA A 160 30.35 -14.78 17.39
C ALA A 160 31.57 -14.35 18.23
N ASN A 161 32.55 -13.67 17.61
CA ASN A 161 33.81 -13.28 18.25
C ASN A 161 33.75 -11.94 19.03
N ALA A 162 32.56 -11.41 19.33
CA ALA A 162 32.39 -10.20 20.14
C ALA A 162 32.07 -10.48 21.62
N ARG A 163 31.79 -11.73 22.00
CA ARG A 163 31.22 -12.11 23.30
C ARG A 163 32.19 -12.48 24.42
N GLU A 164 33.50 -12.50 24.15
CA GLU A 164 34.46 -13.26 24.98
C GLU A 164 35.70 -12.46 25.48
N SER A 165 35.68 -11.12 25.43
CA SER A 165 36.88 -10.31 25.77
C SER A 165 36.64 -9.01 26.57
N LEU A 166 35.68 -9.01 27.50
CA LEU A 166 35.46 -7.89 28.45
C LEU A 166 35.25 -8.36 29.91
N LEU A 167 36.08 -9.29 30.39
CA LEU A 167 36.16 -9.66 31.81
C LEU A 167 37.61 -9.56 32.31
N ALA A 168 38.02 -8.36 32.70
CA ALA A 168 39.25 -8.11 33.45
C ALA A 168 39.08 -6.86 34.34
N ASN A 169 39.31 -7.03 35.65
CA ASN A 169 39.38 -5.99 36.69
C ASN A 169 40.85 -5.92 37.19
N PRO A 170 41.30 -5.02 38.11
CA PRO A 170 40.54 -4.09 38.96
C PRO A 170 41.09 -2.63 39.08
N ALA A 171 40.41 -1.80 39.88
CA ALA A 171 40.95 -1.11 41.09
C ALA A 171 40.63 0.40 41.26
N THR A 172 39.96 0.74 42.38
CA THR A 172 39.92 2.05 43.10
C THR A 172 39.36 3.29 42.34
N ARG A 173 38.60 4.22 42.94
CA ARG A 173 38.57 4.67 44.36
C ARG A 173 37.26 5.43 44.70
N GLU A 174 36.72 5.21 45.90
CA GLU A 174 35.97 6.06 46.89
C GLU A 174 35.13 7.30 46.40
N SER A 175 33.97 7.69 46.97
CA SER A 175 33.39 7.47 48.32
C SER A 175 31.85 7.71 48.42
N SER A 176 31.15 6.94 49.28
CA SER A 176 30.06 7.30 50.26
C SER A 176 28.91 8.30 49.92
N THR A 177 27.64 8.19 50.34
CA THR A 177 26.83 7.35 51.29
C THR A 177 25.39 7.19 50.74
N GLY A 178 24.48 6.31 51.20
CA GLY A 178 24.52 5.20 52.18
C GLY A 178 23.10 4.67 52.49
N THR A 179 22.98 3.41 52.99
CA THR A 179 21.82 2.73 53.69
C THR A 179 20.36 2.95 53.21
N SER A 180 19.48 1.95 53.07
CA SER A 180 19.45 0.51 53.40
C SER A 180 18.59 -0.24 52.34
N GLY A 181 18.47 -1.56 52.25
CA GLY A 181 19.05 -2.67 53.00
C GLY A 181 18.44 -4.01 52.55
N ASN A 182 18.87 -4.52 51.39
CA ASN A 182 18.37 -5.79 50.81
C ASN A 182 19.31 -6.97 51.17
N ILE A 183 18.72 -8.12 51.51
CA ILE A 183 19.43 -9.39 51.62
C ILE A 183 19.58 -9.99 50.21
N ALA A 184 20.78 -10.45 49.86
CA ALA A 184 21.08 -10.96 48.52
C ALA A 184 20.76 -12.46 48.39
N PHE A 185 20.15 -12.84 47.26
CA PHE A 185 20.06 -14.24 46.85
C PHE A 185 21.44 -14.75 46.43
N ASN A 186 22.06 -15.61 47.25
CA ASN A 186 23.13 -16.53 46.82
C ASN A 186 23.41 -17.68 47.82
N ASP A 187 23.09 -17.54 49.12
CA ASP A 187 23.42 -18.53 50.16
C ASP A 187 22.24 -19.43 50.56
N LEU A 188 21.67 -20.18 49.61
CA LEU A 188 20.79 -21.34 49.88
C LEU A 188 21.08 -22.45 48.87
N GLN A 189 21.93 -23.40 49.25
CA GLN A 189 22.45 -24.45 48.36
C GLN A 189 22.06 -25.88 48.76
N ASN A 190 21.03 -26.04 49.62
CA ASN A 190 20.55 -27.33 50.12
C ASN A 190 19.01 -27.32 50.23
N PRO A 191 18.26 -28.30 49.67
CA PRO A 191 16.79 -28.33 49.72
C PRO A 191 16.16 -28.48 51.11
N SER A 192 16.91 -28.88 52.15
CA SER A 192 16.35 -29.21 53.47
C SER A 192 15.90 -28.00 54.31
N ASP A 193 16.51 -26.82 54.13
CA ASP A 193 16.25 -25.66 55.00
C ASP A 193 14.90 -24.98 54.74
N ALA A 194 14.27 -25.24 53.58
CA ALA A 194 12.96 -24.71 53.22
C ALA A 194 11.82 -25.15 54.17
N LEU A 195 11.99 -26.27 54.88
CA LEU A 195 11.00 -26.76 55.85
C LEU A 195 10.99 -25.98 57.17
N GLY A 196 12.12 -25.36 57.56
CA GLY A 196 12.20 -24.56 58.78
C GLY A 196 11.35 -23.29 58.72
N ILE A 197 11.34 -22.63 57.55
CA ILE A 197 10.60 -21.38 57.32
C ILE A 197 9.08 -21.63 57.36
N LEU A 198 8.61 -22.76 56.80
CA LEU A 198 7.21 -23.15 56.85
C LEU A 198 6.74 -23.48 58.27
N ALA A 199 7.58 -24.16 59.07
CA ALA A 199 7.28 -24.43 60.48
C ALA A 199 7.11 -23.15 61.31
N GLN A 200 7.89 -22.10 61.01
CA GLN A 200 7.86 -20.82 61.73
C GLN A 200 6.70 -19.90 61.33
N ILE A 201 6.05 -20.17 60.18
CA ILE A 201 4.78 -19.53 59.78
C ILE A 201 3.58 -20.27 60.38
N ALA A 202 3.66 -21.59 60.53
CA ALA A 202 2.61 -22.41 61.12
C ALA A 202 2.47 -22.26 62.65
N SER A 203 3.47 -21.70 63.35
CA SER A 203 3.56 -21.69 64.82
C SER A 203 2.95 -20.47 65.53
N ASN A 204 2.20 -19.59 64.85
CA ASN A 204 1.68 -18.33 65.40
C ASN A 204 0.14 -18.22 65.37
N GLY A 205 -0.57 -19.14 66.05
CA GLY A 205 -1.99 -19.02 66.47
C GLY A 205 -3.03 -19.08 65.32
N GLU A 206 -3.82 -20.12 65.10
CA GLU A 206 -4.65 -20.98 65.99
C GLU A 206 -5.78 -20.26 66.77
N HIS A 207 -7.01 -20.67 66.44
CA HIS A 207 -8.23 -20.86 67.27
C HIS A 207 -8.65 -19.79 68.32
N ASN A 208 -9.94 -19.44 68.46
CA ASN A 208 -11.06 -20.40 68.58
C ASN A 208 -12.42 -19.84 68.09
N SER A 209 -13.44 -20.71 67.98
CA SER A 209 -14.73 -20.47 67.30
C SER A 209 -15.92 -20.21 68.24
N GLY A 210 -16.98 -19.58 67.70
CA GLY A 210 -18.31 -19.51 68.35
C GLY A 210 -19.43 -19.23 67.35
N TYR A 211 -20.48 -20.05 67.35
CA TYR A 211 -21.71 -19.83 66.55
C TYR A 211 -22.65 -18.85 67.27
N GLY A 212 -23.21 -17.86 66.56
CA GLY A 212 -24.17 -16.93 67.15
C GLY A 212 -24.91 -16.05 66.14
N SER A 213 -26.25 -16.09 66.21
CA SER A 213 -27.21 -15.32 65.41
C SER A 213 -26.92 -13.81 65.29
N SER A 214 -27.08 -13.28 64.06
CA SER A 214 -27.62 -11.96 63.70
C SER A 214 -27.49 -10.82 64.72
N GLN A 215 -26.56 -9.89 64.46
CA GLN A 215 -26.66 -8.50 64.91
C GLN A 215 -26.09 -7.55 63.85
N TYR A 216 -26.65 -6.35 63.76
CA TYR A 216 -26.32 -5.36 62.73
C TYR A 216 -24.96 -4.71 63.03
N ALA A 217 -24.03 -4.79 62.08
CA ALA A 217 -22.81 -3.99 62.05
C ALA A 217 -22.82 -3.11 60.79
N THR A 218 -22.74 -1.79 60.97
CA THR A 218 -22.88 -0.79 59.90
C THR A 218 -21.77 -0.86 58.86
N THR A 219 -22.14 -0.63 57.60
CA THR A 219 -21.19 -0.43 56.51
C THR A 219 -20.30 0.80 56.75
N PRO A 220 -18.98 0.74 56.49
CA PRO A 220 -18.17 1.93 56.32
C PRO A 220 -18.56 2.59 54.99
N ASN A 221 -19.52 3.51 55.05
CA ASN A 221 -20.17 4.10 53.87
C ASN A 221 -19.29 5.15 53.17
N ILE A 222 -18.15 4.72 52.61
CA ILE A 222 -17.35 5.52 51.69
C ILE A 222 -17.99 5.37 50.30
N SER A 223 -18.89 6.29 49.97
CA SER A 223 -19.50 6.37 48.65
C SER A 223 -18.48 6.88 47.62
N VAL A 224 -17.63 5.99 47.14
CA VAL A 224 -16.75 6.22 45.97
C VAL A 224 -17.64 6.36 44.73
N GLN A 225 -18.10 7.59 44.46
CA GLN A 225 -18.77 7.90 43.21
C GLN A 225 -17.78 7.68 42.05
N LEU A 226 -18.12 6.79 41.12
CA LEU A 226 -17.33 6.62 39.91
C LEU A 226 -17.47 7.90 39.06
N GLU A 227 -16.35 8.60 38.86
CA GLU A 227 -16.27 9.82 38.06
C GLU A 227 -16.27 9.48 36.56
N TYR A 228 -17.40 8.93 36.08
CA TYR A 228 -17.60 8.51 34.69
C TYR A 228 -18.94 9.04 34.17
N PRO A 229 -19.01 9.69 32.99
CA PRO A 229 -20.21 10.41 32.53
C PRO A 229 -21.49 9.57 32.53
N LEU A 230 -21.43 8.33 32.02
CA LEU A 230 -22.61 7.44 31.93
C LEU A 230 -23.14 7.00 33.30
N VAL A 231 -22.31 6.98 34.35
CA VAL A 231 -22.76 6.73 35.74
C VAL A 231 -23.34 8.00 36.35
N ARG A 232 -22.70 9.15 36.13
CA ARG A 232 -23.18 10.46 36.62
C ARG A 232 -24.53 10.86 36.02
N GLU A 233 -24.77 10.51 34.75
CA GLU A 233 -26.05 10.69 34.06
C GLU A 233 -27.10 9.62 34.42
N GLY A 234 -26.76 8.61 35.23
CA GLY A 234 -27.67 7.51 35.60
C GLY A 234 -27.98 6.53 34.46
N ARG A 235 -27.37 6.68 33.27
CA ARG A 235 -27.58 5.78 32.12
C ARG A 235 -27.01 4.37 32.33
N LEU A 236 -26.01 4.22 33.21
CA LEU A 236 -25.32 2.97 33.46
C LEU A 236 -24.96 2.84 34.95
N SER A 237 -25.04 1.63 35.52
CA SER A 237 -24.68 1.38 36.91
C SER A 237 -23.27 0.79 37.05
N MET A 238 -22.63 1.04 38.20
CA MET A 238 -21.29 0.51 38.53
C MET A 238 -21.25 -1.03 38.44
N SER A 239 -22.29 -1.72 38.92
CA SER A 239 -22.39 -3.18 38.82
C SER A 239 -22.52 -3.67 37.37
N ARG A 240 -23.20 -2.91 36.50
CA ARG A 240 -23.33 -3.26 35.08
C ARG A 240 -22.03 -3.02 34.31
N ILE A 241 -21.26 -1.98 34.64
CA ILE A 241 -19.90 -1.77 34.12
C ILE A 241 -18.99 -2.96 34.46
N LEU A 242 -19.01 -3.44 35.71
CA LEU A 242 -18.22 -4.60 36.14
C LEU A 242 -18.60 -5.88 35.38
N GLN A 243 -19.90 -6.14 35.18
CA GLN A 243 -20.37 -7.27 34.36
C GLN A 243 -19.94 -7.15 32.89
N LEU A 244 -19.95 -5.95 32.32
CA LEU A 244 -19.53 -5.69 30.93
C LEU A 244 -18.02 -5.87 30.76
N LEU A 245 -17.20 -5.39 31.70
CA LEU A 245 -15.75 -5.63 31.73
C LEU A 245 -15.44 -7.14 31.80
N GLN A 246 -16.15 -7.87 32.67
CA GLN A 246 -16.02 -9.32 32.79
C GLN A 246 -16.44 -10.05 31.50
N ARG A 247 -17.53 -9.61 30.85
CA ARG A 247 -17.99 -10.13 29.55
C ARG A 247 -16.96 -9.86 28.44
N TYR A 248 -16.35 -8.68 28.40
CA TYR A 248 -15.27 -8.38 27.44
C TYR A 248 -14.06 -9.29 27.65
N LYS A 249 -13.60 -9.42 28.90
CA LYS A 249 -12.43 -10.21 29.28
C LYS A 249 -12.54 -11.69 28.90
N TYR A 250 -13.74 -12.29 29.00
CA TYR A 250 -13.92 -13.71 28.67
C TYR A 250 -14.27 -14.00 27.21
N TYR A 251 -15.04 -13.14 26.54
CA TYR A 251 -15.56 -13.45 25.19
C TYR A 251 -14.81 -12.76 24.05
N TYR A 252 -14.25 -11.56 24.28
CA TYR A 252 -13.69 -10.73 23.22
C TYR A 252 -12.16 -10.61 23.30
N HIS A 253 -11.62 -10.26 24.47
CA HIS A 253 -10.19 -10.07 24.69
C HIS A 253 -9.29 -11.21 24.17
N PRO A 254 -9.64 -12.51 24.29
CA PRO A 254 -8.81 -13.60 23.78
C PRO A 254 -8.49 -13.53 22.27
N TYR A 255 -9.37 -12.94 21.45
CA TYR A 255 -9.15 -12.84 20.00
C TYR A 255 -8.27 -11.64 19.59
N PHE A 256 -8.12 -10.64 20.47
CA PHE A 256 -7.31 -9.45 20.22
C PHE A 256 -6.83 -8.83 21.56
N PRO A 257 -5.86 -9.47 22.24
CA PRO A 257 -5.57 -9.23 23.65
C PRO A 257 -4.73 -7.96 23.94
N ILE A 258 -4.93 -6.89 23.16
CA ILE A 258 -4.11 -5.65 23.28
C ILE A 258 -4.46 -4.79 24.51
N VAL A 259 -5.63 -5.02 25.12
CA VAL A 259 -6.07 -4.28 26.32
C VAL A 259 -5.25 -4.72 27.53
N PRO A 260 -4.65 -3.80 28.32
CA PRO A 260 -3.89 -4.16 29.51
C PRO A 260 -4.73 -4.89 30.58
N ALA A 261 -4.12 -5.85 31.27
CA ALA A 261 -4.81 -6.59 32.34
C ALA A 261 -5.32 -5.69 33.49
N ALA A 262 -4.63 -4.58 33.78
CA ALA A 262 -5.03 -3.60 34.80
C ALA A 262 -6.31 -2.84 34.43
N THR A 263 -6.50 -2.51 33.14
CA THR A 263 -7.72 -1.88 32.59
C THR A 263 -8.95 -2.77 32.82
N LEU A 264 -8.76 -4.10 32.75
CA LEU A 264 -9.79 -5.13 32.92
C LEU A 264 -9.99 -5.60 34.37
N ASP A 265 -9.34 -4.96 35.34
CA ASP A 265 -9.47 -5.28 36.77
C ASP A 265 -10.48 -4.34 37.45
N ALA A 266 -11.45 -4.95 38.15
CA ALA A 266 -12.46 -4.28 38.95
C ALA A 266 -11.86 -3.33 40.00
N ALA A 267 -10.71 -3.69 40.58
CA ALA A 267 -10.05 -2.86 41.60
C ALA A 267 -9.51 -1.53 41.04
N ASN A 268 -9.19 -1.48 39.75
CA ASN A 268 -8.63 -0.29 39.09
C ASN A 268 -9.69 0.61 38.45
N LEU A 269 -10.97 0.23 38.42
CA LEU A 269 -11.99 0.89 37.60
C LEU A 269 -12.12 2.42 37.83
N SER A 270 -12.00 2.90 39.07
CA SER A 270 -12.02 4.35 39.37
C SER A 270 -10.80 5.12 38.81
N ARG A 271 -9.70 4.42 38.56
CA ARG A 271 -8.52 4.94 37.87
C ARG A 271 -8.71 4.84 36.35
N THR A 272 -9.13 3.68 35.85
CA THR A 272 -9.40 3.43 34.43
C THR A 272 -10.40 4.44 33.86
N ALA A 273 -11.47 4.76 34.57
CA ALA A 273 -12.46 5.75 34.14
C ALA A 273 -11.93 7.19 34.00
N ARG A 274 -10.80 7.51 34.64
CA ARG A 274 -10.17 8.84 34.60
C ARG A 274 -8.95 8.91 33.68
N GLU A 275 -8.14 7.85 33.65
CA GLU A 275 -6.90 7.78 32.84
C GLU A 275 -7.12 7.17 31.45
N GLU A 276 -8.11 6.29 31.28
CA GLU A 276 -8.33 5.50 30.06
C GLU A 276 -9.79 5.53 29.57
N PRO A 277 -10.39 6.73 29.37
CA PRO A 277 -11.82 6.86 29.08
C PRO A 277 -12.21 6.32 27.69
N HIS A 278 -11.36 6.44 26.67
CA HIS A 278 -11.66 5.93 25.33
C HIS A 278 -11.68 4.40 25.34
N LEU A 279 -10.70 3.79 26.01
CA LEU A 279 -10.56 2.35 26.12
C LEU A 279 -11.66 1.72 26.96
N LEU A 280 -11.99 2.31 28.12
CA LEU A 280 -13.13 1.88 28.93
C LEU A 280 -14.45 1.96 28.12
N THR A 281 -14.68 3.06 27.41
CA THR A 281 -15.92 3.22 26.63
C THR A 281 -15.99 2.23 25.46
N ALA A 282 -14.89 1.99 24.73
CA ALA A 282 -14.82 1.00 23.66
C ALA A 282 -15.13 -0.43 24.16
N ILE A 283 -14.56 -0.81 25.32
CA ILE A 283 -14.84 -2.09 25.98
C ILE A 283 -16.33 -2.23 26.32
N LEU A 284 -16.94 -1.18 26.88
CA LEU A 284 -18.36 -1.17 27.24
C LEU A 284 -19.28 -1.25 26.01
N VAL A 285 -18.94 -0.56 24.91
CA VAL A 285 -19.66 -0.67 23.62
C VAL A 285 -19.64 -2.12 23.11
N ILE A 286 -18.47 -2.75 23.05
CA ILE A 286 -18.34 -4.10 22.48
C ILE A 286 -18.97 -5.16 23.40
N ALA A 287 -18.80 -5.06 24.72
CA ALA A 287 -19.43 -5.96 25.66
C ALA A 287 -20.98 -5.91 25.62
N SER A 288 -21.54 -4.72 25.34
CA SER A 288 -22.99 -4.49 25.34
C SER A 288 -23.68 -4.69 23.98
N ARG A 289 -22.96 -4.65 22.85
CA ARG A 289 -23.55 -4.75 21.49
C ARG A 289 -24.47 -5.96 21.30
N ASP A 290 -24.13 -7.09 21.91
CA ASP A 290 -24.83 -8.37 21.81
C ASP A 290 -25.67 -8.65 23.07
N LEU A 291 -26.26 -7.61 23.69
CA LEU A 291 -27.24 -7.70 24.77
C LEU A 291 -28.63 -7.28 24.24
N THR A 292 -29.41 -8.26 23.79
CA THR A 292 -30.78 -8.07 23.29
C THR A 292 -31.75 -7.51 24.33
N ASP A 293 -31.48 -7.77 25.60
CA ASP A 293 -32.44 -7.57 26.69
C ASP A 293 -32.34 -6.14 27.28
N GLU A 294 -31.22 -5.44 27.04
CA GLU A 294 -30.91 -4.09 27.55
C GLU A 294 -30.28 -3.20 26.45
N PRO A 295 -30.92 -3.02 25.27
CA PRO A 295 -30.33 -2.30 24.13
C PRO A 295 -29.98 -0.83 24.44
N ASN A 296 -30.67 -0.21 25.41
CA ASN A 296 -30.42 1.16 25.87
C ASN A 296 -28.99 1.36 26.40
N ILE A 297 -28.35 0.32 26.93
CA ILE A 297 -26.95 0.35 27.38
C ILE A 297 -26.03 0.53 26.18
N PHE A 298 -26.20 -0.29 25.16
CA PHE A 298 -25.38 -0.25 23.95
C PHE A 298 -25.52 1.08 23.22
N ILE A 299 -26.74 1.60 23.12
CA ILE A 299 -27.03 2.94 22.56
C ILE A 299 -26.28 4.01 23.37
N SER A 300 -26.45 4.03 24.70
CA SER A 300 -25.81 5.03 25.58
C SER A 300 -24.27 4.97 25.52
N CYS A 301 -23.68 3.77 25.49
CA CYS A 301 -22.23 3.60 25.35
C CYS A 301 -21.75 4.05 23.96
N SER A 302 -22.51 3.78 22.90
CA SER A 302 -22.15 4.14 21.53
C SER A 302 -22.29 5.64 21.27
N GLU A 303 -23.29 6.31 21.85
CA GLU A 303 -23.40 7.77 21.85
C GLU A 303 -22.17 8.43 22.52
N HIS A 304 -21.78 7.94 23.70
CA HIS A 304 -20.61 8.45 24.41
C HIS A 304 -19.32 8.20 23.62
N MET A 305 -19.15 6.99 23.06
CA MET A 305 -17.97 6.67 22.25
C MET A 305 -17.90 7.51 20.98
N ARG A 306 -19.04 7.80 20.34
CA ARG A 306 -19.10 8.69 19.16
C ARG A 306 -18.61 10.10 19.52
N ALA A 307 -19.03 10.64 20.66
CA ALA A 307 -18.54 11.95 21.13
C ALA A 307 -17.02 11.94 21.40
N LEU A 308 -16.49 10.88 22.00
CA LEU A 308 -15.05 10.71 22.24
C LEU A 308 -14.25 10.58 20.93
N VAL A 309 -14.71 9.76 19.98
CA VAL A 309 -14.05 9.61 18.66
C VAL A 309 -14.11 10.90 17.84
N SER A 310 -15.22 11.65 17.88
CA SER A 310 -15.30 12.98 17.26
C SER A 310 -14.34 13.98 17.90
N ALA A 311 -14.14 13.94 19.23
CA ALA A 311 -13.16 14.78 19.90
C ALA A 311 -11.71 14.44 19.46
N LEU A 312 -11.36 13.16 19.29
CA LEU A 312 -10.07 12.75 18.71
C LEU A 312 -9.93 13.23 17.26
N ALA A 313 -10.98 13.08 16.44
CA ALA A 313 -10.97 13.53 15.04
C ALA A 313 -10.78 15.05 14.90
N ALA A 314 -11.30 15.83 15.86
CA ALA A 314 -11.11 17.28 15.96
C ALA A 314 -9.72 17.71 16.51
N GLY A 315 -8.78 16.76 16.73
CA GLY A 315 -7.44 17.05 17.25
C GLY A 315 -7.33 17.03 18.78
N GLY A 316 -8.30 16.43 19.48
CA GLY A 316 -8.27 16.24 20.93
C GLY A 316 -7.13 15.33 21.41
N SER A 317 -6.78 15.43 22.70
CA SER A 317 -5.64 14.75 23.30
C SER A 317 -5.86 13.24 23.50
N GLY A 318 -5.53 12.43 22.51
CA GLY A 318 -5.46 10.97 22.62
C GLY A 318 -4.14 10.47 23.22
N GLN A 319 -4.21 9.48 24.12
CA GLN A 319 -3.03 8.73 24.61
C GLN A 319 -2.97 7.32 23.97
N VAL A 320 -2.07 6.46 24.45
CA VAL A 320 -1.92 5.07 23.96
C VAL A 320 -3.24 4.28 24.07
N GLU A 321 -4.03 4.53 25.13
CA GLU A 321 -5.35 3.94 25.33
C GLU A 321 -6.38 4.31 24.26
N ALA A 322 -6.28 5.52 23.67
CA ALA A 322 -7.13 5.92 22.55
C ALA A 322 -6.78 5.16 21.25
N VAL A 323 -5.49 4.81 21.07
CA VAL A 323 -5.06 3.96 19.95
C VAL A 323 -5.59 2.53 20.14
N GLU A 324 -5.47 1.97 21.34
CA GLU A 324 -6.03 0.65 21.70
C GLU A 324 -7.55 0.63 21.49
N ALA A 325 -8.27 1.66 21.96
CA ALA A 325 -9.72 1.79 21.81
C ALA A 325 -10.17 1.76 20.34
N LEU A 326 -9.48 2.51 19.46
CA LEU A 326 -9.78 2.57 18.04
C LEU A 326 -9.48 1.25 17.31
N LEU A 327 -8.37 0.57 17.65
CA LEU A 327 -8.06 -0.76 17.10
C LEU A 327 -9.09 -1.81 17.55
N VAL A 328 -9.47 -1.79 18.82
CA VAL A 328 -10.51 -2.66 19.40
C VAL A 328 -11.87 -2.42 18.74
N LEU A 329 -12.26 -1.16 18.49
CA LEU A 329 -13.46 -0.84 17.71
C LEU A 329 -13.37 -1.32 16.24
N ALA A 330 -12.19 -1.32 15.62
CA ALA A 330 -12.03 -1.77 14.24
C ALA A 330 -12.23 -3.29 14.06
N GLU A 331 -11.91 -4.10 15.06
CA GLU A 331 -12.14 -5.56 15.04
C GLU A 331 -13.62 -5.92 15.28
N TRP A 332 -14.37 -5.08 16.01
CA TRP A 332 -15.76 -5.30 16.42
C TRP A 332 -16.65 -4.06 16.23
N THR A 333 -16.70 -3.57 14.99
CA THR A 333 -17.32 -2.27 14.66
C THR A 333 -18.81 -2.15 15.10
N PRO A 334 -19.23 -1.04 15.75
CA PRO A 334 -20.57 -0.93 16.37
C PRO A 334 -21.75 -0.83 15.39
N TYR A 335 -22.88 -1.44 15.74
CA TYR A 335 -24.10 -1.46 14.92
C TYR A 335 -24.82 -0.09 14.79
N THR A 336 -24.59 0.88 15.69
CA THR A 336 -25.37 2.14 15.73
C THR A 336 -25.12 3.11 14.57
N SER A 337 -24.11 2.86 13.73
CA SER A 337 -23.79 3.71 12.56
C SER A 337 -24.56 3.30 11.29
N ARG A 338 -25.55 2.41 11.42
CA ARG A 338 -26.07 1.57 10.32
C ARG A 338 -27.60 1.54 10.22
N SER A 339 -28.26 2.67 10.48
CA SER A 339 -29.70 2.83 10.21
C SER A 339 -30.04 2.50 8.76
N ASP A 340 -29.18 2.95 7.83
CA ASP A 340 -29.50 3.02 6.40
C ASP A 340 -28.88 1.88 5.58
N ALA A 341 -27.98 1.10 6.18
CA ALA A 341 -27.18 0.06 5.51
C ALA A 341 -28.01 -1.14 5.00
N GLY A 342 -29.32 -1.18 5.25
CA GLY A 342 -30.20 -2.27 4.82
C GLY A 342 -29.83 -3.64 5.39
N HIS A 343 -30.50 -4.67 4.87
CA HIS A 343 -30.42 -6.02 5.43
C HIS A 343 -29.30 -6.89 4.83
N VAL A 344 -28.84 -6.60 3.61
CA VAL A 344 -27.78 -7.35 2.92
C VAL A 344 -26.43 -6.67 3.15
N GLY A 345 -25.40 -7.42 3.58
CA GLY A 345 -24.06 -6.88 3.81
C GLY A 345 -23.33 -6.53 2.51
N ARG A 346 -22.68 -5.35 2.46
CA ARG A 346 -21.97 -4.80 1.29
C ARG A 346 -20.54 -4.36 1.60
N GLY A 347 -19.98 -4.76 2.73
CA GLY A 347 -18.64 -4.35 3.18
C GLY A 347 -18.59 -2.99 3.87
N GLU A 348 -19.73 -2.46 4.35
CA GLU A 348 -19.79 -1.18 5.06
C GLU A 348 -18.99 -1.22 6.36
N GLU A 349 -19.00 -2.37 7.05
CA GLU A 349 -18.27 -2.54 8.31
C GLU A 349 -16.74 -2.46 8.14
N ASP A 350 -16.21 -2.82 6.97
CA ASP A 350 -14.79 -2.65 6.66
C ASP A 350 -14.43 -1.17 6.40
N ARG A 351 -15.37 -0.36 5.88
CA ARG A 351 -15.16 1.11 5.75
C ARG A 351 -15.00 1.74 7.13
N GLU A 352 -15.90 1.41 8.05
CA GLU A 352 -15.82 1.85 9.45
C GLU A 352 -14.49 1.40 10.09
N ALA A 353 -14.10 0.13 9.95
CA ALA A 353 -12.86 -0.40 10.50
C ALA A 353 -11.61 0.30 9.94
N TRP A 354 -11.58 0.57 8.63
CA TRP A 354 -10.48 1.28 7.97
C TRP A 354 -10.31 2.72 8.46
N MET A 355 -11.43 3.43 8.73
CA MET A 355 -11.41 4.76 9.32
C MET A 355 -10.87 4.74 10.75
N HIS A 356 -11.29 3.78 11.58
CA HIS A 356 -10.78 3.61 12.95
C HIS A 356 -9.27 3.30 12.96
N VAL A 357 -8.79 2.37 12.12
CA VAL A 357 -7.35 2.04 11.99
C VAL A 357 -6.55 3.23 11.46
N GLY A 358 -7.07 3.95 10.46
CA GLY A 358 -6.44 5.17 9.94
C GLY A 358 -6.37 6.30 10.98
N MET A 359 -7.33 6.38 11.91
CA MET A 359 -7.26 7.31 13.05
C MET A 359 -6.25 6.84 14.10
N ALA A 360 -6.28 5.54 14.45
CA ALA A 360 -5.34 4.92 15.38
C ALA A 360 -3.88 5.12 14.95
N LEU A 361 -3.57 4.96 13.66
CA LEU A 361 -2.24 5.19 13.11
C LEU A 361 -1.81 6.67 13.14
N ARG A 362 -2.72 7.63 12.86
CA ARG A 362 -2.39 9.07 12.98
C ARG A 362 -2.01 9.43 14.42
N ILE A 363 -2.77 8.96 15.40
CA ILE A 363 -2.48 9.17 16.82
C ILE A 363 -1.20 8.42 17.22
N GLY A 364 -1.00 7.19 16.73
CA GLY A 364 0.22 6.41 16.97
C GLY A 364 1.50 7.08 16.45
N TYR A 365 1.46 7.70 15.26
CA TYR A 365 2.56 8.51 14.74
C TYR A 365 2.77 9.80 15.55
N PHE A 366 1.70 10.48 15.95
CA PHE A 366 1.79 11.68 16.80
C PHE A 366 2.44 11.38 18.17
N LEU A 367 2.11 10.23 18.76
CA LEU A 367 2.72 9.71 19.99
C LEU A 367 4.11 9.08 19.81
N GLY A 368 4.61 8.98 18.57
CA GLY A 368 5.92 8.39 18.25
C GLY A 368 6.03 6.88 18.53
N LEU A 369 4.90 6.15 18.43
CA LEU A 369 4.85 4.70 18.69
C LEU A 369 5.62 3.89 17.63
N ASP A 370 5.85 4.46 16.46
CA ASP A 370 6.65 3.90 15.36
C ASP A 370 8.09 3.56 15.76
N ARG A 371 8.65 4.29 16.72
CA ARG A 371 10.02 4.11 17.23
C ARG A 371 10.21 2.73 17.87
N TYR A 372 9.16 2.13 18.41
CA TYR A 372 9.20 0.86 19.15
C TYR A 372 9.11 -0.38 18.22
N SER A 373 8.99 -0.20 16.89
CA SER A 373 9.17 -1.26 15.87
C SER A 373 10.59 -1.82 15.80
N PHE A 374 11.59 -1.06 16.27
CA PHE A 374 12.99 -1.47 16.28
C PHE A 374 13.36 -2.22 17.56
N HIS A 375 14.61 -2.69 17.64
CA HIS A 375 15.19 -3.15 18.90
C HIS A 375 15.30 -1.98 19.88
N VAL A 376 14.67 -2.13 21.05
CA VAL A 376 14.63 -1.14 22.14
C VAL A 376 16.06 -0.76 22.56
N ARG A 377 16.42 0.52 22.49
CA ARG A 377 17.75 1.02 22.90
C ARG A 377 17.74 1.46 24.35
N GLY A 378 18.93 1.68 24.92
CA GLY A 378 19.10 1.98 26.35
C GLY A 378 18.38 3.23 26.86
N ASP A 379 17.91 4.13 25.98
CA ASP A 379 17.03 5.24 26.34
C ASP A 379 15.54 4.87 26.25
N ASP A 380 15.14 4.06 25.27
CA ASP A 380 13.75 3.59 25.11
C ASP A 380 13.34 2.67 26.28
N VAL A 381 14.27 1.89 26.85
CA VAL A 381 14.02 1.05 28.05
C VAL A 381 13.62 1.90 29.28
N LYS A 382 13.96 3.20 29.31
CA LYS A 382 13.65 4.10 30.44
C LYS A 382 12.20 4.58 30.46
N ASP A 383 11.45 4.38 29.38
CA ASP A 383 10.03 4.71 29.30
C ASP A 383 9.19 3.60 29.98
N PRO A 384 8.47 3.88 31.09
CA PRO A 384 7.67 2.87 31.79
C PRO A 384 6.59 2.20 30.94
N GLN A 385 6.22 2.78 29.79
CA GLN A 385 5.20 2.24 28.89
C GLN A 385 5.75 1.54 27.63
N TRP A 386 7.06 1.34 27.48
CA TRP A 386 7.66 0.86 26.22
C TRP A 386 7.05 -0.47 25.71
N GLN A 387 6.70 -1.37 26.63
CA GLN A 387 6.08 -2.67 26.31
C GLN A 387 4.69 -2.50 25.67
N ARG A 388 3.85 -1.65 26.27
CA ARG A 388 2.51 -1.32 25.78
C ARG A 388 2.61 -0.63 24.42
N LYS A 389 3.47 0.38 24.30
CA LYS A 389 3.69 1.14 23.05
C LYS A 389 4.13 0.22 21.90
N ARG A 390 5.04 -0.72 22.15
CA ARG A 390 5.46 -1.75 21.18
C ARG A 390 4.31 -2.67 20.78
N LEU A 391 3.56 -3.21 21.74
CA LEU A 391 2.42 -4.09 21.50
C LEU A 391 1.36 -3.39 20.63
N VAL A 392 0.97 -2.18 21.03
CA VAL A 392 -0.03 -1.35 20.34
C VAL A 392 0.42 -0.97 18.94
N TRP A 393 1.67 -0.56 18.74
CA TRP A 393 2.17 -0.25 17.39
C TRP A 393 2.23 -1.48 16.49
N THR A 394 2.62 -2.64 17.04
CA THR A 394 2.59 -3.90 16.30
C THR A 394 1.16 -4.28 15.92
N ALA A 395 0.19 -4.03 16.80
CA ALA A 395 -1.24 -4.18 16.51
C ALA A 395 -1.72 -3.18 15.45
N CYS A 396 -1.31 -1.90 15.48
CA CYS A 396 -1.59 -0.93 14.40
C CYS A 396 -1.11 -1.45 13.03
N TYR A 397 0.11 -2.01 12.97
CA TYR A 397 0.64 -2.60 11.75
C TYR A 397 -0.18 -3.82 11.31
N ILE A 398 -0.50 -4.74 12.22
CA ILE A 398 -1.31 -5.93 11.90
C ILE A 398 -2.68 -5.52 11.35
N SER A 399 -3.40 -4.64 12.06
CA SER A 399 -4.72 -4.20 11.65
C SER A 399 -4.70 -3.43 10.33
N ASP A 400 -3.77 -2.50 10.09
CA ASP A 400 -3.61 -1.78 8.80
C ASP A 400 -3.38 -2.74 7.64
N ARG A 401 -2.43 -3.68 7.77
CA ARG A 401 -2.17 -4.64 6.69
C ARG A 401 -3.40 -5.51 6.41
N GLN A 402 -4.09 -5.98 7.44
CA GLN A 402 -5.27 -6.84 7.26
C GLN A 402 -6.52 -6.10 6.74
N ILE A 403 -6.77 -4.85 7.12
CA ILE A 403 -7.92 -4.08 6.60
C ILE A 403 -7.66 -3.55 5.20
N SER A 404 -6.46 -2.99 4.97
CA SER A 404 -6.07 -2.42 3.68
C SER A 404 -5.98 -3.51 2.59
N ILE A 405 -5.53 -4.74 2.90
CA ILE A 405 -5.55 -5.87 1.95
C ILE A 405 -6.98 -6.32 1.59
N ARG A 406 -7.94 -6.33 2.53
CA ARG A 406 -9.34 -6.69 2.22
C ARG A 406 -10.00 -5.67 1.29
N LEU A 407 -9.77 -4.37 1.57
CA LEU A 407 -10.31 -3.26 0.79
C LEU A 407 -9.49 -2.90 -0.47
N GLY A 408 -8.33 -3.54 -0.69
CA GLY A 408 -7.36 -3.12 -1.70
C GLY A 408 -6.77 -1.72 -1.50
N ARG A 409 -6.93 -1.09 -0.33
CA ARG A 409 -6.42 0.27 -0.10
C ARG A 409 -4.91 0.24 0.12
N ALA A 410 -4.23 1.32 -0.28
CA ALA A 410 -2.81 1.48 0.01
C ALA A 410 -2.56 1.62 1.51
N PHE A 411 -1.47 1.05 2.02
CA PHE A 411 -1.15 1.02 3.45
C PHE A 411 -0.95 2.43 4.04
N TRP A 412 -1.56 2.64 5.21
CA TRP A 412 -1.36 3.83 6.03
C TRP A 412 0.03 3.83 6.68
N SER A 413 0.50 2.67 7.13
CA SER A 413 1.81 2.51 7.77
C SER A 413 2.95 2.67 6.74
N ARG A 414 3.75 3.73 6.91
CA ARG A 414 4.95 4.04 6.13
C ARG A 414 6.20 3.94 7.01
N GLY A 415 7.29 3.44 6.43
CA GLY A 415 8.53 3.09 7.12
C GLY A 415 8.82 1.57 7.04
N PRO A 416 9.90 1.08 7.66
CA PRO A 416 10.05 -0.34 7.89
C PRO A 416 8.93 -0.81 8.83
N GLY A 417 8.32 -1.96 8.53
CA GLY A 417 7.41 -2.62 9.47
C GLY A 417 8.15 -3.06 10.74
N PRO A 418 7.42 -3.61 11.74
CA PRO A 418 8.05 -4.42 12.78
C PRO A 418 9.02 -5.41 12.13
N LEU A 419 10.26 -5.46 12.64
CA LEU A 419 11.29 -6.32 12.08
C LEU A 419 10.81 -7.78 12.05
N THR A 420 11.20 -8.54 11.01
CA THR A 420 10.92 -9.99 10.85
C THR A 420 11.69 -10.86 11.86
N THR A 421 12.00 -10.29 13.04
CA THR A 421 12.77 -10.85 14.14
C THR A 421 12.09 -10.60 15.49
N LEU A 422 10.93 -9.91 15.53
CA LEU A 422 10.15 -9.80 16.77
C LEU A 422 9.59 -11.17 17.14
N SER A 423 9.84 -11.57 18.38
CA SER A 423 9.50 -12.87 18.94
C SER A 423 8.44 -12.74 20.04
N LYS A 424 7.90 -13.84 20.54
CA LYS A 424 7.01 -13.82 21.71
C LYS A 424 7.64 -13.18 22.96
N ALA A 425 8.98 -13.22 23.08
CA ALA A 425 9.70 -12.57 24.17
C ALA A 425 9.70 -11.03 24.07
N ASP A 426 9.41 -10.46 22.88
CA ASP A 426 9.26 -9.02 22.66
C ASP A 426 7.89 -8.49 23.12
N PHE A 427 6.96 -9.38 23.49
CA PHE A 427 5.58 -9.09 23.93
C PHE A 427 5.27 -9.64 25.34
N PRO A 428 6.02 -9.28 26.40
CA PRO A 428 5.84 -9.85 27.74
C PRO A 428 4.45 -9.59 28.35
N MET A 429 3.74 -8.55 27.91
CA MET A 429 2.34 -8.28 28.29
C MET A 429 1.34 -9.34 27.79
N LEU A 430 1.75 -10.22 26.87
CA LEU A 430 0.96 -11.33 26.34
C LEU A 430 1.48 -12.71 26.80
N ALA A 431 2.46 -12.76 27.69
CA ALA A 431 2.97 -14.02 28.23
C ALA A 431 1.93 -14.69 29.15
N PRO A 432 1.84 -16.03 29.19
CA PRO A 432 0.97 -16.74 30.13
C PRO A 432 1.41 -16.45 31.57
N ALA A 433 0.46 -16.20 32.48
CA ALA A 433 0.75 -15.81 33.86
C ALA A 433 1.00 -17.03 34.76
N GLY A 434 0.39 -18.18 34.45
CA GLY A 434 0.61 -19.47 35.10
C GLY A 434 0.60 -20.65 34.14
N PRO A 435 1.04 -21.84 34.60
CA PRO A 435 1.03 -23.07 33.79
C PRO A 435 -0.41 -23.53 33.52
N GLY A 436 -0.88 -23.30 32.30
CA GLY A 436 -2.25 -23.60 31.86
C GLY A 436 -2.95 -22.41 31.19
N ASP A 437 -2.42 -21.20 31.30
CA ASP A 437 -2.90 -20.03 30.55
C ASP A 437 -2.53 -20.12 29.06
N GLU A 438 -3.31 -19.43 28.22
CA GLU A 438 -3.03 -19.30 26.78
C GLU A 438 -1.75 -18.49 26.52
N ASP A 439 -0.88 -19.00 25.65
CA ASP A 439 0.30 -18.27 25.18
C ASP A 439 -0.07 -17.27 24.08
N TYR A 440 -0.75 -16.18 24.49
CA TYR A 440 -1.14 -15.10 23.61
C TYR A 440 0.05 -14.47 22.88
N ALA A 441 1.25 -14.47 23.48
CA ALA A 441 2.47 -13.97 22.83
C ALA A 441 2.87 -14.83 21.62
N SER A 442 2.79 -16.17 21.72
CA SER A 442 2.95 -17.08 20.57
C SER A 442 1.86 -16.87 19.50
N ILE A 443 0.59 -16.72 19.91
CA ILE A 443 -0.53 -16.50 18.97
C ILE A 443 -0.38 -15.16 18.23
N PHE A 444 0.09 -14.12 18.93
CA PHE A 444 0.35 -12.80 18.36
C PHE A 444 1.57 -12.81 17.44
N GLN A 445 2.66 -13.50 17.78
CA GLN A 445 3.80 -13.72 16.88
C GLN A 445 3.36 -14.47 15.60
N ALA A 446 2.62 -15.57 15.73
CA ALA A 446 2.11 -16.32 14.59
C ALA A 446 1.24 -15.44 13.67
N THR A 447 0.38 -14.59 14.26
CA THR A 447 -0.46 -13.63 13.54
C THR A 447 0.37 -12.53 12.85
N LEU A 448 1.44 -12.04 13.49
CA LEU A 448 2.36 -11.06 12.91
C LEU A 448 3.10 -11.64 11.70
N GLU A 449 3.71 -12.82 11.85
CA GLU A 449 4.42 -13.51 10.75
C GLU A 449 3.49 -13.80 9.57
N LEU A 450 2.26 -14.25 9.84
CA LEU A 450 1.26 -14.46 8.79
C LEU A 450 0.88 -13.14 8.10
N THR A 451 0.77 -12.04 8.85
CA THR A 451 0.44 -10.72 8.31
C THR A 451 1.61 -10.11 7.50
N LEU A 452 2.85 -10.46 7.84
CA LEU A 452 4.03 -10.16 7.02
C LEU A 452 4.00 -10.94 5.69
N LEU A 453 3.56 -12.21 5.69
CA LEU A 453 3.34 -12.97 4.45
C LEU A 453 2.20 -12.38 3.61
N PHE A 454 1.07 -12.01 4.20
CA PHE A 454 0.01 -11.24 3.52
C PHE A 454 0.54 -9.97 2.85
N SER A 455 1.36 -9.20 3.58
CA SER A 455 1.98 -7.96 3.08
C SER A 455 2.87 -8.23 1.87
N ASN A 456 3.76 -9.23 1.95
CA ASN A 456 4.67 -9.59 0.85
C ASN A 456 3.90 -10.10 -0.38
N VAL A 457 2.84 -10.89 -0.21
CA VAL A 457 1.96 -11.35 -1.31
C VAL A 457 1.29 -10.16 -1.99
N HIS A 458 0.78 -9.20 -1.20
CA HIS A 458 0.17 -7.98 -1.72
C HIS A 458 1.19 -7.11 -2.48
N ASP A 459 2.35 -6.82 -1.88
CA ASP A 459 3.37 -5.95 -2.48
C ASP A 459 4.02 -6.53 -3.75
N VAL A 460 3.95 -7.84 -3.98
CA VAL A 460 4.52 -8.50 -5.18
C VAL A 460 3.49 -8.83 -6.25
N LEU A 461 2.31 -9.36 -5.89
CA LEU A 461 1.29 -9.73 -6.87
C LEU A 461 0.35 -8.56 -7.20
N TYR A 462 0.03 -7.72 -6.21
CA TYR A 462 -1.07 -6.76 -6.26
C TYR A 462 -0.64 -5.28 -6.29
N SER A 463 0.63 -4.94 -6.08
CA SER A 463 1.10 -3.56 -5.80
C SER A 463 0.81 -2.46 -6.84
N ASN A 464 0.46 -2.81 -8.09
CA ASN A 464 0.01 -1.83 -9.09
C ASN A 464 -0.79 -2.54 -10.19
N PRO A 465 -1.99 -2.07 -10.61
CA PRO A 465 -2.81 -2.75 -11.60
C PRO A 465 -2.09 -2.97 -12.94
N GLY A 466 -1.26 -2.01 -13.38
CA GLY A 466 -0.46 -2.14 -14.61
C GLY A 466 0.63 -3.21 -14.53
N ASN A 467 1.28 -3.37 -13.37
CA ASN A 467 2.26 -4.45 -13.15
C ASN A 467 1.56 -5.81 -12.99
N SER A 468 0.41 -5.86 -12.32
CA SER A 468 -0.40 -7.07 -12.19
C SER A 468 -0.91 -7.54 -13.56
N VAL A 469 -1.48 -6.65 -14.38
CA VAL A 469 -1.92 -6.94 -15.76
C VAL A 469 -0.75 -7.39 -16.65
N ARG A 470 0.41 -6.73 -16.57
CA ARG A 470 1.62 -7.15 -17.30
C ARG A 470 2.10 -8.54 -16.86
N SER A 471 1.98 -8.85 -15.57
CA SER A 471 2.29 -10.17 -15.02
C SER A 471 1.29 -11.23 -15.51
N HIS A 472 -0.01 -10.94 -15.43
CA HIS A 472 -1.09 -11.81 -15.93
C HIS A 472 -0.89 -12.23 -17.39
N LEU A 473 -0.54 -11.27 -18.26
CA LEU A 473 -0.32 -11.53 -19.69
C LEU A 473 0.99 -12.25 -20.00
N SER A 474 2.00 -12.15 -19.13
CA SER A 474 3.34 -12.76 -19.37
C SER A 474 3.59 -14.07 -18.61
N GLY A 475 2.73 -14.46 -17.68
CA GLY A 475 2.92 -15.63 -16.82
C GLY A 475 4.03 -15.48 -15.77
N GLY A 476 4.64 -14.29 -15.64
CA GLY A 476 5.79 -14.07 -14.74
C GLY A 476 5.52 -14.27 -13.25
N TYR A 477 4.24 -14.25 -12.84
CA TYR A 477 3.81 -14.45 -11.45
C TYR A 477 3.99 -15.89 -10.93
N ILE A 478 4.10 -16.89 -11.82
CA ILE A 478 4.10 -18.32 -11.46
C ILE A 478 5.19 -18.64 -10.43
N LYS A 479 6.41 -18.08 -10.60
CA LYS A 479 7.51 -18.26 -9.64
C LYS A 479 7.19 -17.64 -8.28
N TYR A 480 6.65 -16.43 -8.25
CA TYR A 480 6.34 -15.74 -7.01
C TYR A 480 5.24 -16.47 -6.23
N ILE A 481 4.22 -17.00 -6.90
CA ILE A 481 3.20 -17.84 -6.24
C ILE A 481 3.82 -19.11 -5.66
N ASP A 482 4.76 -19.78 -6.36
CA ASP A 482 5.49 -20.92 -5.79
C ASP A 482 6.35 -20.54 -4.57
N ASP A 483 7.14 -19.47 -4.67
CA ASP A 483 7.96 -18.96 -3.55
C ASP A 483 7.07 -18.62 -2.33
N PHE A 484 5.90 -18.00 -2.55
CA PHE A 484 4.93 -17.71 -1.49
C PHE A 484 4.25 -18.96 -0.92
N ARG A 485 3.85 -19.92 -1.76
CA ARG A 485 3.28 -21.21 -1.29
C ARG A 485 4.25 -21.92 -0.35
N SER A 486 5.54 -21.98 -0.70
CA SER A 486 6.58 -22.54 0.16
C SER A 486 6.70 -21.80 1.50
N ALA A 487 6.66 -20.47 1.51
CA ALA A 487 6.68 -19.68 2.75
C ALA A 487 5.42 -19.89 3.62
N ILE A 488 4.24 -19.97 2.99
CA ILE A 488 2.95 -20.23 3.65
C ILE A 488 2.92 -21.62 4.29
N TYR A 489 3.35 -22.67 3.57
CA TYR A 489 3.47 -24.01 4.16
C TYR A 489 4.53 -24.07 5.26
N GLY A 490 5.64 -23.32 5.11
CA GLY A 490 6.65 -23.13 6.15
C GLY A 490 6.03 -22.62 7.46
N TRP A 491 5.24 -21.54 7.39
CA TRP A 491 4.48 -21.02 8.52
C TRP A 491 3.55 -22.07 9.15
N LYS A 492 2.84 -22.89 8.35
CA LYS A 492 1.99 -23.97 8.91
C LYS A 492 2.79 -25.11 9.55
N SER A 493 4.02 -25.38 9.09
CA SER A 493 4.87 -26.39 9.73
C SER A 493 5.36 -25.97 11.13
N VAL A 494 5.49 -24.66 11.37
CA VAL A 494 5.87 -24.09 12.68
C VAL A 494 4.65 -23.85 13.57
N TRP A 495 3.61 -23.19 13.06
CA TRP A 495 2.49 -22.69 13.87
C TRP A 495 1.22 -23.55 13.79
N GLY A 496 1.09 -24.44 12.81
CA GLY A 496 -0.05 -25.36 12.71
C GLY A 496 -0.10 -26.38 13.85
N THR A 497 1.05 -26.68 14.47
CA THR A 497 1.18 -27.54 15.64
C THR A 497 0.95 -26.80 16.96
N LEU A 498 0.90 -25.46 16.97
CA LEU A 498 0.75 -24.64 18.19
C LEU A 498 -0.43 -25.10 19.07
N THR A 499 -0.17 -25.27 20.36
CA THR A 499 -1.17 -25.66 21.37
C THR A 499 -1.80 -24.41 21.97
N CYS A 500 -3.07 -24.19 21.63
CA CYS A 500 -3.97 -23.18 22.17
C CYS A 500 -5.41 -23.70 22.05
N SER A 501 -6.39 -23.05 22.69
CA SER A 501 -7.79 -23.49 22.59
C SER A 501 -8.32 -23.48 21.15
N ALA A 502 -9.27 -24.38 20.88
CA ALA A 502 -9.75 -24.67 19.52
C ALA A 502 -10.27 -23.44 18.76
N HIS A 503 -10.87 -22.46 19.46
CA HIS A 503 -11.40 -21.24 18.83
C HIS A 503 -10.29 -20.25 18.42
N LEU A 504 -9.21 -20.13 19.21
CA LEU A 504 -8.02 -19.35 18.82
C LEU A 504 -7.21 -20.08 17.75
N LYS A 505 -7.13 -21.42 17.82
CA LYS A 505 -6.51 -22.22 16.75
C LYS A 505 -7.28 -22.10 15.42
N ALA A 506 -8.61 -21.98 15.48
CA ALA A 506 -9.43 -21.74 14.30
C ALA A 506 -9.15 -20.37 13.65
N THR A 507 -8.97 -19.27 14.41
CA THR A 507 -8.65 -17.96 13.81
C THR A 507 -7.31 -17.95 13.06
N LEU A 508 -6.29 -18.62 13.61
CA LEU A 508 -5.00 -18.81 12.95
C LEU A 508 -5.13 -19.62 11.65
N LEU A 509 -5.85 -20.74 11.68
CA LEU A 509 -6.04 -21.61 10.51
C LEU A 509 -6.93 -21.00 9.42
N ILE A 510 -8.00 -20.30 9.80
CA ILE A 510 -8.88 -19.55 8.86
C ILE A 510 -8.09 -18.41 8.19
N SER A 511 -7.24 -17.70 8.92
CA SER A 511 -6.35 -16.67 8.34
C SER A 511 -5.34 -17.27 7.37
N TYR A 512 -4.78 -18.44 7.70
CA TYR A 512 -3.84 -19.17 6.84
C TYR A 512 -4.50 -19.67 5.54
N ASP A 513 -5.70 -20.24 5.61
CA ASP A 513 -6.44 -20.67 4.42
C ASP A 513 -6.94 -19.46 3.61
N TYR A 514 -7.25 -18.33 4.25
CA TYR A 514 -7.51 -17.08 3.51
C TYR A 514 -6.26 -16.58 2.77
N LEU A 515 -5.06 -16.69 3.35
CA LEU A 515 -3.81 -16.35 2.68
C LEU A 515 -3.54 -17.27 1.48
N ARG A 516 -3.77 -18.59 1.61
CA ARG A 516 -3.69 -19.54 0.48
C ARG A 516 -4.66 -19.14 -0.62
N LEU A 517 -5.92 -18.89 -0.26
CA LEU A 517 -6.97 -18.48 -1.19
C LEU A 517 -6.58 -17.20 -1.93
N TYR A 518 -6.22 -16.13 -1.19
CA TYR A 518 -5.79 -14.85 -1.75
C TYR A 518 -4.62 -15.01 -2.73
N THR A 519 -3.55 -15.71 -2.32
CA THR A 519 -2.34 -15.92 -3.14
C THR A 519 -2.64 -16.68 -4.44
N ASN A 520 -3.50 -17.70 -4.40
CA ASN A 520 -3.78 -18.55 -5.57
C ASN A 520 -4.94 -18.03 -6.42
N ALA A 521 -5.84 -17.20 -5.86
CA ALA A 521 -6.90 -16.51 -6.60
C ALA A 521 -6.35 -15.58 -7.69
N PHE A 522 -5.13 -15.06 -7.52
CA PHE A 522 -4.40 -14.33 -8.57
C PHE A 522 -4.28 -15.14 -9.87
N ALA A 523 -3.80 -16.39 -9.79
CA ALA A 523 -3.63 -17.26 -10.96
C ALA A 523 -4.96 -17.72 -11.56
N PHE A 524 -5.98 -17.99 -10.73
CA PHE A 524 -7.35 -18.24 -11.20
C PHE A 524 -7.86 -17.06 -12.03
N HIS A 525 -7.74 -15.85 -11.49
CA HIS A 525 -8.19 -14.63 -12.15
C HIS A 525 -7.41 -14.34 -13.45
N ALA A 526 -6.08 -14.45 -13.41
CA ALA A 526 -5.20 -14.32 -14.58
C ALA A 526 -5.58 -15.31 -15.70
N THR A 527 -6.02 -16.51 -15.33
CA THR A 527 -6.42 -17.55 -16.27
C THR A 527 -7.80 -17.29 -16.86
N VAL A 528 -8.77 -16.88 -16.05
CA VAL A 528 -10.09 -16.46 -16.54
C VAL A 528 -9.95 -15.29 -17.54
N LYS A 529 -9.11 -14.27 -17.26
CA LYS A 529 -8.92 -13.18 -18.23
C LYS A 529 -8.29 -13.65 -19.55
N ARG A 530 -7.29 -14.53 -19.49
CA ARG A 530 -6.61 -15.05 -20.71
C ARG A 530 -7.51 -15.94 -21.58
N ALA A 531 -8.52 -16.57 -21.00
CA ALA A 531 -9.43 -17.48 -21.69
C ALA A 531 -10.78 -16.82 -22.10
N LEU A 532 -11.04 -15.59 -21.66
CA LEU A 532 -12.18 -14.79 -22.14
C LEU A 532 -11.82 -14.14 -23.51
N PRO A 533 -12.67 -14.24 -24.55
CA PRO A 533 -12.35 -13.66 -25.85
C PRO A 533 -12.21 -12.13 -25.78
N GLN A 534 -11.14 -11.58 -26.38
CA GLN A 534 -11.04 -10.14 -26.61
C GLN A 534 -12.05 -9.71 -27.67
N ALA A 535 -13.20 -9.21 -27.22
CA ALA A 535 -14.06 -8.40 -28.07
C ALA A 535 -13.31 -7.10 -28.44
N GLN A 536 -13.54 -6.62 -29.67
CA GLN A 536 -13.05 -5.34 -30.22
C GLN A 536 -11.54 -5.25 -30.54
N GLN A 537 -11.14 -5.94 -31.61
CA GLN A 537 -10.19 -5.39 -32.59
C GLN A 537 -10.79 -5.38 -34.01
N ASN A 538 -11.90 -4.65 -34.19
CA ASN A 538 -12.38 -4.20 -35.51
C ASN A 538 -13.56 -3.22 -35.38
N PRO A 539 -13.53 -2.05 -36.06
CA PRO A 539 -14.64 -1.10 -36.08
C PRO A 539 -15.58 -1.32 -37.29
N GLU A 540 -16.48 -2.31 -37.23
CA GLU A 540 -17.62 -2.43 -38.15
C GLU A 540 -18.95 -2.67 -37.39
N PRO A 541 -20.02 -1.89 -37.64
CA PRO A 541 -21.27 -1.98 -36.89
C PRO A 541 -22.22 -3.07 -37.43
N ARG A 542 -21.93 -4.35 -37.14
CA ARG A 542 -22.84 -5.46 -37.46
C ARG A 542 -23.77 -5.79 -36.29
N ARG A 543 -25.08 -5.60 -36.51
CA ARG A 543 -26.14 -5.99 -35.57
C ARG A 543 -26.28 -7.52 -35.52
N SER A 544 -25.85 -8.15 -34.43
CA SER A 544 -26.19 -9.54 -34.10
C SER A 544 -26.25 -9.78 -32.59
N ALA A 545 -27.03 -10.79 -32.18
CA ALA A 545 -27.47 -11.02 -30.81
C ALA A 545 -26.36 -11.06 -29.72
N SER A 546 -26.77 -10.73 -28.49
CA SER A 546 -25.97 -10.79 -27.27
C SER A 546 -25.49 -12.23 -26.98
N THR A 547 -24.25 -12.54 -27.35
CA THR A 547 -23.62 -13.83 -27.04
C THR A 547 -22.92 -13.74 -25.70
N ALA A 548 -23.53 -14.26 -24.63
CA ALA A 548 -22.88 -14.33 -23.33
C ALA A 548 -21.66 -15.28 -23.37
N PRO A 549 -20.54 -14.95 -22.70
CA PRO A 549 -19.36 -15.81 -22.68
C PRO A 549 -19.71 -17.16 -22.02
N GLY A 550 -19.49 -18.26 -22.74
CA GLY A 550 -19.77 -19.62 -22.26
C GLY A 550 -18.85 -20.06 -21.11
N ARG A 551 -19.02 -21.31 -20.63
CA ARG A 551 -18.12 -21.90 -19.63
C ARG A 551 -16.67 -21.78 -20.14
N VAL A 552 -15.85 -21.01 -19.43
CA VAL A 552 -14.45 -20.72 -19.79
C VAL A 552 -13.62 -22.00 -19.82
N PHE A 553 -13.96 -22.97 -18.95
CA PHE A 553 -13.36 -24.30 -18.93
C PHE A 553 -14.42 -25.35 -19.26
N TYR A 554 -14.41 -25.87 -20.48
CA TYR A 554 -15.17 -27.08 -20.84
C TYR A 554 -14.41 -28.32 -20.35
N ASN A 555 -14.66 -28.71 -19.10
CA ASN A 555 -14.25 -29.96 -18.44
C ASN A 555 -12.74 -30.30 -18.40
N ASN A 556 -11.84 -29.40 -18.83
CA ASN A 556 -10.39 -29.68 -18.85
C ASN A 556 -9.54 -28.51 -18.33
N VAL A 557 -9.74 -28.16 -17.06
CA VAL A 557 -8.91 -27.19 -16.33
C VAL A 557 -7.43 -27.62 -16.33
N GLY A 558 -7.17 -28.94 -16.27
CA GLY A 558 -5.84 -29.54 -16.32
C GLY A 558 -5.05 -29.31 -17.62
N ALA A 559 -5.70 -28.87 -18.71
CA ALA A 559 -5.02 -28.46 -19.93
C ALA A 559 -4.36 -27.07 -19.84
N VAL A 560 -4.55 -26.35 -18.73
CA VAL A 560 -4.06 -24.97 -18.55
C VAL A 560 -2.91 -24.93 -17.55
N GLY A 561 -1.82 -24.22 -17.87
CA GLY A 561 -0.58 -24.22 -17.07
C GLY A 561 -0.71 -23.76 -15.61
N ASP A 562 -1.81 -23.09 -15.28
CA ASP A 562 -2.13 -22.57 -13.95
C ASP A 562 -3.00 -23.53 -13.10
N ALA A 563 -3.40 -24.69 -13.64
CA ALA A 563 -4.39 -25.59 -13.03
C ALA A 563 -4.10 -25.90 -11.55
N ARG A 564 -2.83 -26.15 -11.19
CA ARG A 564 -2.41 -26.41 -9.81
C ARG A 564 -2.75 -25.29 -8.82
N PHE A 565 -2.72 -24.03 -9.26
CA PHE A 565 -3.11 -22.89 -8.43
C PHE A 565 -4.63 -22.75 -8.35
N ILE A 566 -5.35 -23.06 -9.43
CA ILE A 566 -6.83 -23.08 -9.44
C ILE A 566 -7.34 -24.13 -8.44
N TYR A 567 -6.78 -25.34 -8.45
CA TYR A 567 -7.13 -26.38 -7.49
C TYR A 567 -6.72 -26.03 -6.05
N GLU A 568 -5.59 -25.35 -5.83
CA GLU A 568 -5.24 -24.85 -4.49
C GLU A 568 -6.21 -23.79 -3.97
N GLY A 569 -6.62 -22.84 -4.82
CA GLY A 569 -7.61 -21.82 -4.44
C GLY A 569 -8.94 -22.44 -4.05
N LEU A 570 -9.36 -23.49 -4.77
CA LEU A 570 -10.53 -24.29 -4.42
C LEU A 570 -10.36 -25.04 -3.10
N ASP A 571 -9.24 -25.72 -2.88
CA ASP A 571 -8.97 -26.43 -1.62
C ASP A 571 -8.91 -25.46 -0.43
N ALA A 572 -8.25 -24.31 -0.58
CA ALA A 572 -8.18 -23.27 0.44
C ALA A 572 -9.57 -22.72 0.78
N ALA A 573 -10.42 -22.43 -0.21
CA ALA A 573 -11.79 -21.97 0.04
C ALA A 573 -12.66 -23.06 0.71
N LYS A 574 -12.57 -24.32 0.27
CA LYS A 574 -13.26 -25.47 0.87
C LYS A 574 -12.78 -25.72 2.32
N SER A 575 -11.47 -25.63 2.56
CA SER A 575 -10.83 -25.78 3.88
C SER A 575 -11.28 -24.69 4.85
N LEU A 576 -11.28 -23.43 4.41
CA LEU A 576 -11.74 -22.28 5.19
C LEU A 576 -13.21 -22.42 5.63
N LEU A 577 -14.10 -22.78 4.70
CA LEU A 577 -15.51 -23.04 5.03
C LEU A 577 -15.67 -24.28 5.91
N SER A 578 -14.89 -25.35 5.69
CA SER A 578 -14.89 -26.54 6.55
C SER A 578 -14.43 -26.23 7.97
N MET A 579 -13.43 -25.33 8.15
CA MET A 579 -12.99 -24.86 9.47
C MET A 579 -14.13 -24.14 10.21
N MET A 580 -14.81 -23.21 9.53
CA MET A 580 -16.00 -22.52 10.07
C MET A 580 -17.14 -23.50 10.41
N ASN A 581 -17.37 -24.48 9.54
CA ASN A 581 -18.50 -25.41 9.63
C ASN A 581 -18.20 -26.68 10.47
N THR A 582 -17.01 -26.80 11.06
CA THR A 582 -16.64 -27.97 11.89
C THR A 582 -16.08 -27.55 13.25
N PHE A 583 -15.14 -26.60 13.27
CA PHE A 583 -14.35 -26.29 14.47
C PHE A 583 -14.75 -24.99 15.18
N VAL A 584 -15.63 -24.19 14.56
CA VAL A 584 -16.18 -22.96 15.18
C VAL A 584 -17.63 -23.21 15.63
N ASP A 585 -17.89 -23.03 16.93
CA ASP A 585 -19.25 -22.97 17.49
C ASP A 585 -19.87 -21.61 17.15
N PRO A 586 -21.06 -21.56 16.50
CA PRO A 586 -21.63 -20.30 16.02
C PRO A 586 -22.02 -19.34 17.14
N GLU A 587 -22.43 -19.86 18.31
CA GLU A 587 -23.05 -19.10 19.40
C GLU A 587 -22.06 -18.77 20.52
N LYS A 588 -21.07 -19.65 20.74
CA LYS A 588 -20.03 -19.50 21.77
C LYS A 588 -18.72 -18.92 21.25
N SER A 589 -18.44 -19.05 19.95
CA SER A 589 -17.17 -18.59 19.36
C SER A 589 -17.40 -17.56 18.26
N LEU A 590 -18.09 -17.92 17.16
CA LEU A 590 -18.22 -17.05 15.97
C LEU A 590 -18.81 -15.68 16.31
N ARG A 591 -19.90 -15.63 17.09
CA ARG A 591 -20.54 -14.40 17.59
C ARG A 591 -19.56 -13.37 18.17
N TYR A 592 -18.49 -13.82 18.81
CA TYR A 592 -17.49 -12.98 19.46
C TYR A 592 -16.18 -12.84 18.67
N MET A 593 -16.00 -13.59 17.58
CA MET A 593 -14.86 -13.45 16.69
C MET A 593 -14.86 -12.07 16.00
N PRO A 594 -13.68 -11.47 15.75
CA PRO A 594 -13.55 -10.26 14.94
C PRO A 594 -14.16 -10.34 13.55
N LEU A 595 -14.62 -9.19 13.04
CA LEU A 595 -15.31 -9.00 11.76
C LEU A 595 -14.61 -9.71 10.59
N ARG A 596 -13.28 -9.67 10.52
CA ARG A 596 -12.48 -10.29 9.44
C ARG A 596 -12.82 -11.76 9.20
N PHE A 597 -13.16 -12.53 10.24
CA PHE A 597 -13.46 -13.96 10.11
C PHE A 597 -14.82 -14.25 9.46
N TYR A 598 -15.79 -13.35 9.65
CA TYR A 598 -17.03 -13.36 8.87
C TYR A 598 -16.67 -13.15 7.40
N LEU A 599 -15.99 -12.04 7.08
CA LEU A 599 -15.67 -11.64 5.71
C LEU A 599 -14.84 -12.69 4.95
N TYR A 600 -13.84 -13.31 5.59
CA TYR A 600 -13.05 -14.40 5.00
C TYR A 600 -13.92 -15.59 4.54
N SER A 601 -15.00 -15.93 5.28
CA SER A 601 -15.95 -16.97 4.85
C SER A 601 -16.80 -16.53 3.66
N ILE A 602 -17.14 -15.24 3.56
CA ILE A 602 -17.89 -14.68 2.43
C ILE A 602 -17.04 -14.70 1.16
N TYR A 603 -15.80 -14.23 1.25
CA TYR A 603 -14.85 -14.27 0.13
C TYR A 603 -14.61 -15.70 -0.36
N ALA A 604 -14.52 -16.69 0.53
CA ALA A 604 -14.45 -18.11 0.15
C ALA A 604 -15.73 -18.57 -0.59
N GLY A 605 -16.92 -18.27 -0.06
CA GLY A 605 -18.20 -18.60 -0.71
C GLY A 605 -18.42 -17.92 -2.06
N VAL A 606 -17.91 -16.69 -2.24
CA VAL A 606 -17.94 -15.95 -3.51
C VAL A 606 -16.91 -16.54 -4.50
N PHE A 607 -15.69 -16.86 -4.07
CA PHE A 607 -14.70 -17.50 -4.93
C PHE A 607 -15.23 -18.83 -5.50
N LEU A 608 -15.85 -19.66 -4.64
CA LEU A 608 -16.48 -20.92 -5.03
C LEU A 608 -17.64 -20.71 -6.01
N TYR A 609 -18.45 -19.66 -5.83
CA TYR A 609 -19.50 -19.27 -6.78
C TYR A 609 -18.90 -18.91 -8.16
N ARG A 610 -17.82 -18.12 -8.19
CA ARG A 610 -17.17 -17.75 -9.45
C ARG A 610 -16.54 -18.96 -10.15
N ALA A 611 -15.89 -19.85 -9.41
CA ALA A 611 -15.31 -21.09 -9.94
C ALA A 611 -16.36 -22.05 -10.53
N ARG A 612 -17.56 -22.10 -9.92
CA ARG A 612 -18.74 -22.77 -10.49
C ARG A 612 -19.15 -22.14 -11.83
N CYS A 613 -19.34 -20.82 -11.89
CA CYS A 613 -19.79 -20.13 -13.11
C CYS A 613 -18.86 -20.33 -14.31
N VAL A 614 -17.53 -20.34 -14.12
CA VAL A 614 -16.57 -20.59 -15.22
C VAL A 614 -16.45 -22.06 -15.63
N GLY A 615 -17.05 -22.99 -14.88
CA GLY A 615 -17.03 -24.43 -15.19
C GLY A 615 -15.82 -25.19 -14.65
N VAL A 616 -15.14 -24.71 -13.60
CA VAL A 616 -14.00 -25.41 -12.98
C VAL A 616 -14.46 -26.59 -12.12
N LEU A 617 -15.62 -26.50 -11.46
CA LEU A 617 -16.17 -27.56 -10.62
C LEU A 617 -16.87 -28.66 -11.45
N SER A 618 -16.68 -29.91 -11.04
CA SER A 618 -17.52 -31.04 -11.46
C SER A 618 -18.93 -30.96 -10.85
N ALA A 619 -19.89 -31.75 -11.36
CA ALA A 619 -21.28 -31.71 -10.89
C ALA A 619 -21.41 -32.15 -9.41
N ASP A 620 -20.72 -33.22 -9.03
CA ASP A 620 -20.74 -33.75 -7.66
C ASP A 620 -20.07 -32.77 -6.68
N GLU A 621 -18.98 -32.12 -7.10
CA GLU A 621 -18.37 -31.01 -6.34
C GLU A 621 -19.29 -29.80 -6.23
N GLU A 622 -20.04 -29.44 -7.28
CA GLU A 622 -20.98 -28.33 -7.23
C GLU A 622 -22.05 -28.58 -6.17
N GLN A 623 -22.58 -29.80 -6.09
CA GLN A 623 -23.54 -30.19 -5.05
C GLN A 623 -22.92 -30.18 -3.64
N SER A 624 -21.70 -30.72 -3.50
CA SER A 624 -20.95 -30.73 -2.23
C SER A 624 -20.66 -29.31 -1.73
N VAL A 625 -20.15 -28.43 -2.60
CA VAL A 625 -19.88 -27.02 -2.32
C VAL A 625 -21.17 -26.26 -1.99
N ARG A 626 -22.28 -26.50 -2.70
CA ARG A 626 -23.58 -25.90 -2.40
C ARG A 626 -24.08 -26.28 -1.00
N ALA A 627 -23.92 -27.54 -0.59
CA ALA A 627 -24.26 -27.98 0.76
C ALA A 627 -23.38 -27.29 1.82
N MET A 628 -22.07 -27.20 1.57
CA MET A 628 -21.11 -26.49 2.44
C MET A 628 -21.46 -25.00 2.60
N VAL A 629 -21.85 -24.32 1.53
CA VAL A 629 -22.29 -22.91 1.60
C VAL A 629 -23.62 -22.77 2.35
N LYS A 630 -24.58 -23.68 2.17
CA LYS A 630 -25.86 -23.65 2.93
C LYS A 630 -25.65 -23.89 4.44
N GLU A 631 -24.71 -24.75 4.84
CA GLU A 631 -24.29 -24.87 6.25
C GLU A 631 -23.60 -23.59 6.76
N THR A 632 -22.74 -22.96 5.94
CA THR A 632 -22.10 -21.68 6.29
C THR A 632 -23.14 -20.58 6.56
N VAL A 633 -24.16 -20.48 5.70
CA VAL A 633 -25.30 -19.55 5.88
C VAL A 633 -26.02 -19.82 7.22
N SER A 634 -26.31 -21.08 7.54
CA SER A 634 -26.92 -21.49 8.82
C SER A 634 -26.07 -21.12 10.05
N ARG A 635 -24.75 -21.32 9.97
CA ARG A 635 -23.77 -20.94 11.02
C ARG A 635 -23.75 -19.43 11.27
N LEU A 636 -23.70 -18.66 10.19
CA LEU A 636 -23.71 -17.21 10.21
C LEU A 636 -25.00 -16.67 10.83
N GLU A 637 -26.16 -17.22 10.47
CA GLU A 637 -27.47 -16.90 11.09
C GLU A 637 -27.51 -17.22 12.57
N ARG A 638 -27.10 -18.44 12.98
CA ARG A 638 -27.06 -18.83 14.40
C ARG A 638 -26.13 -17.97 15.25
N SER A 639 -25.07 -17.42 14.66
CA SER A 639 -24.21 -16.47 15.37
C SER A 639 -24.89 -15.13 15.68
N ALA A 640 -25.94 -14.76 14.93
CA ALA A 640 -26.54 -13.44 15.00
C ALA A 640 -27.48 -13.24 16.19
N MET A 641 -27.50 -12.00 16.71
CA MET A 641 -28.41 -11.52 17.77
C MET A 641 -29.44 -10.48 17.26
N GLY A 642 -29.48 -10.21 15.94
CA GLY A 642 -30.38 -9.21 15.36
C GLY A 642 -30.23 -9.04 13.85
N ILE A 643 -30.95 -8.07 13.28
CA ILE A 643 -30.97 -7.81 11.83
C ILE A 643 -29.69 -7.10 11.34
N GLN A 644 -29.16 -6.15 12.13
CA GLN A 644 -27.92 -5.43 11.80
C GLN A 644 -26.63 -6.22 12.10
N HIS A 645 -26.72 -7.39 12.73
CA HIS A 645 -25.56 -8.20 13.09
C HIS A 645 -24.89 -8.79 11.84
N PRO A 646 -23.55 -8.72 11.66
CA PRO A 646 -22.85 -9.17 10.45
C PRO A 646 -23.22 -10.59 10.00
N GLY A 647 -23.35 -11.54 10.94
CA GLY A 647 -23.80 -12.91 10.63
C GLY A 647 -25.15 -13.00 9.89
N ASN A 648 -26.09 -12.09 10.13
CA ASN A 648 -27.37 -12.05 9.41
C ASN A 648 -27.22 -11.34 8.05
N ARG A 649 -26.53 -10.18 8.05
CA ARG A 649 -26.30 -9.39 6.82
C ARG A 649 -25.54 -10.17 5.74
N TYR A 650 -24.53 -10.92 6.16
CA TYR A 650 -23.67 -11.70 5.26
C TYR A 650 -24.20 -13.11 4.95
N SER A 651 -25.01 -13.72 5.82
CA SER A 651 -25.76 -14.94 5.44
C SER A 651 -26.78 -14.62 4.35
N GLN A 652 -27.48 -13.47 4.44
CA GLN A 652 -28.41 -13.03 3.40
C GLN A 652 -27.69 -12.76 2.07
N LEU A 653 -26.48 -12.19 2.09
CA LEU A 653 -25.67 -12.01 0.88
C LEU A 653 -25.34 -13.35 0.19
N LEU A 654 -24.78 -14.31 0.93
CA LEU A 654 -24.45 -15.63 0.38
C LEU A 654 -25.71 -16.38 -0.09
N ARG A 655 -26.80 -16.30 0.68
CA ARG A 655 -28.10 -16.87 0.29
C ARG A 655 -28.59 -16.29 -1.04
N LEU A 656 -28.67 -14.97 -1.17
CA LEU A 656 -29.13 -14.32 -2.41
C LEU A 656 -28.26 -14.66 -3.63
N LEU A 657 -26.94 -14.77 -3.44
CA LEU A 657 -26.00 -15.14 -4.50
C LEU A 657 -26.20 -16.60 -4.98
N TRP A 658 -26.42 -17.55 -4.07
CA TRP A 658 -26.54 -18.97 -4.39
C TRP A 658 -27.98 -19.44 -4.70
N ASP A 659 -29.01 -18.79 -4.14
CA ASP A 659 -30.43 -19.09 -4.38
C ASP A 659 -30.95 -18.51 -5.70
N LYS A 660 -30.29 -17.47 -6.25
CA LYS A 660 -30.59 -16.95 -7.60
C LYS A 660 -30.47 -18.00 -8.71
N VAL A 661 -29.81 -19.13 -8.43
CA VAL A 661 -29.72 -20.31 -9.30
C VAL A 661 -31.05 -21.08 -9.36
N GLU A 662 -31.68 -21.36 -8.22
CA GLU A 662 -32.80 -22.32 -8.10
C GLU A 662 -34.02 -21.90 -8.93
N LYS A 663 -34.30 -20.58 -8.98
CA LYS A 663 -35.40 -19.99 -9.78
C LYS A 663 -35.24 -20.15 -11.30
N LYS A 664 -34.04 -20.42 -11.81
CA LYS A 664 -33.78 -20.68 -13.24
C LYS A 664 -33.96 -22.15 -13.60
N GLU A 665 -33.62 -23.04 -12.67
CA GLU A 665 -33.65 -24.50 -12.84
C GLU A 665 -35.09 -25.04 -12.79
N HIS A 666 -35.89 -24.59 -11.81
CA HIS A 666 -37.31 -24.95 -11.68
C HIS A 666 -38.19 -24.51 -12.87
N ARG A 667 -37.72 -23.60 -13.73
CA ARG A 667 -38.50 -23.09 -14.87
C ARG A 667 -38.43 -23.96 -16.13
N ARG A 668 -37.75 -25.11 -16.09
CA ARG A 668 -37.51 -25.99 -17.25
C ARG A 668 -38.28 -27.32 -17.25
N THR A 669 -39.01 -27.66 -16.20
CA THR A 669 -39.70 -28.96 -16.04
C THR A 669 -41.09 -29.04 -16.68
N GLN A 670 -41.51 -28.05 -17.48
CA GLN A 670 -42.79 -28.08 -18.21
C GLN A 670 -42.68 -27.52 -19.64
N SER A 671 -42.40 -28.40 -20.62
CA SER A 671 -43.08 -28.40 -21.94
C SER A 671 -42.62 -29.61 -22.77
N THR A 672 -43.57 -30.44 -23.22
CA THR A 672 -43.33 -31.51 -24.20
C THR A 672 -44.06 -31.17 -25.49
N ALA A 673 -43.32 -30.80 -26.54
CA ALA A 673 -43.88 -30.56 -27.86
C ALA A 673 -42.94 -31.07 -28.97
N THR A 674 -43.48 -31.95 -29.81
CA THR A 674 -42.80 -32.58 -30.96
C THR A 674 -42.65 -31.61 -32.13
N LEU A 675 -41.56 -31.71 -32.91
CA LEU A 675 -41.56 -31.28 -34.32
C LEU A 675 -40.48 -32.03 -35.13
N GLN A 676 -40.65 -32.10 -36.45
CA GLN A 676 -39.89 -32.97 -37.36
C GLN A 676 -38.71 -32.27 -38.05
N ASN A 677 -37.74 -33.07 -38.52
CA ASN A 677 -36.52 -32.62 -39.17
C ASN A 677 -36.56 -32.84 -40.72
N PRO A 678 -36.49 -31.79 -41.55
CA PRO A 678 -36.37 -31.91 -43.00
C PRO A 678 -34.90 -31.92 -43.48
N TYR A 679 -34.68 -32.48 -44.68
CA TYR A 679 -33.39 -32.58 -45.40
C TYR A 679 -32.29 -33.49 -44.82
N ARG A 680 -32.26 -34.73 -45.36
CA ARG A 680 -31.01 -35.44 -45.71
C ARG A 680 -30.73 -35.27 -47.21
N PRO A 681 -29.46 -35.29 -47.61
CA PRO A 681 -29.04 -36.19 -48.70
C PRO A 681 -28.26 -37.43 -48.21
N ASN A 682 -28.08 -38.41 -49.09
CA ASN A 682 -27.19 -39.57 -48.88
C ASN A 682 -25.72 -39.18 -49.18
N SER A 683 -24.67 -39.95 -48.85
CA SER A 683 -24.54 -41.36 -48.41
C SER A 683 -23.33 -41.49 -47.42
N SER A 684 -22.75 -42.65 -47.02
CA SER A 684 -22.91 -44.09 -47.31
C SER A 684 -22.19 -44.96 -46.24
N ILE A 685 -22.60 -46.24 -46.10
CA ILE A 685 -21.80 -47.51 -46.04
C ILE A 685 -20.37 -47.43 -45.42
N SER A 686 -19.94 -48.25 -44.45
CA SER A 686 -20.58 -49.31 -43.64
C SER A 686 -19.65 -49.81 -42.52
N GLY A 687 -20.18 -50.54 -41.53
CA GLY A 687 -19.39 -51.31 -40.53
C GLY A 687 -20.01 -51.26 -39.14
N ALA A 688 -20.14 -52.39 -38.44
CA ALA A 688 -20.96 -52.50 -37.22
C ALA A 688 -20.22 -53.11 -36.03
N THR A 689 -20.53 -52.59 -34.83
CA THR A 689 -20.38 -53.26 -33.53
C THR A 689 -21.48 -52.75 -32.57
N PRO A 690 -21.88 -53.53 -31.54
CA PRO A 690 -23.20 -53.38 -30.93
C PRO A 690 -23.32 -52.35 -29.79
N THR A 691 -24.58 -52.01 -29.55
CA THR A 691 -25.14 -51.08 -28.55
C THR A 691 -24.69 -51.26 -27.10
N SER A 692 -24.33 -50.15 -26.46
CA SER A 692 -24.90 -49.79 -25.15
C SER A 692 -25.18 -48.28 -25.12
N ASN A 693 -26.28 -47.87 -24.47
CA ASN A 693 -26.80 -46.50 -24.62
C ASN A 693 -26.01 -45.48 -23.79
N LYS A 694 -25.51 -44.42 -24.45
CA LYS A 694 -25.15 -43.16 -23.79
C LYS A 694 -26.21 -42.11 -24.08
N SER A 695 -27.00 -41.75 -23.07
CA SER A 695 -27.73 -40.48 -23.07
C SER A 695 -26.72 -39.34 -22.90
N GLN A 696 -26.51 -38.55 -23.96
CA GLN A 696 -25.75 -37.29 -23.84
C GLN A 696 -26.68 -36.18 -23.35
N ASP A 697 -26.95 -36.17 -22.05
CA ASP A 697 -27.53 -35.00 -21.39
C ASP A 697 -26.62 -33.79 -21.63
N SER A 698 -27.19 -32.73 -22.22
CA SER A 698 -26.50 -31.49 -22.56
C SER A 698 -26.81 -30.43 -21.50
N PRO A 699 -25.91 -30.14 -20.53
CA PRO A 699 -26.26 -29.30 -19.39
C PRO A 699 -26.24 -27.81 -19.72
N ALA A 700 -27.37 -27.15 -19.41
CA ALA A 700 -27.54 -25.73 -19.13
C ALA A 700 -27.04 -24.65 -20.13
N VAL A 701 -27.93 -23.68 -20.42
CA VAL A 701 -27.57 -22.42 -21.07
C VAL A 701 -26.87 -21.51 -20.05
N THR A 702 -25.80 -20.85 -20.50
CA THR A 702 -24.89 -19.96 -19.75
C THR A 702 -25.53 -19.19 -18.58
N GLU A 703 -24.97 -19.40 -17.38
CA GLU A 703 -25.15 -18.50 -16.24
C GLU A 703 -24.12 -17.36 -16.33
N LEU A 704 -24.51 -16.12 -16.00
CA LEU A 704 -23.58 -15.00 -16.01
C LEU A 704 -22.74 -15.00 -14.72
N MET A 705 -21.42 -14.91 -14.89
CA MET A 705 -20.42 -14.83 -13.82
C MET A 705 -20.53 -13.54 -12.98
N GLY A 706 -21.15 -12.50 -13.54
CA GLY A 706 -21.18 -11.15 -12.98
C GLY A 706 -19.87 -10.39 -13.19
N ASP A 707 -19.97 -9.06 -13.32
CA ASP A 707 -18.89 -8.19 -13.79
C ASP A 707 -18.04 -7.60 -12.62
N PHE A 708 -17.82 -8.38 -11.56
CA PHE A 708 -17.31 -7.89 -10.26
C PHE A 708 -16.02 -8.61 -9.78
N SER A 709 -15.26 -8.00 -8.86
CA SER A 709 -14.20 -8.71 -8.13
C SER A 709 -14.80 -9.61 -7.03
N TRP A 710 -14.12 -10.73 -6.71
CA TRP A 710 -14.54 -11.64 -5.63
C TRP A 710 -14.40 -11.04 -4.22
N THR A 711 -13.68 -9.92 -4.09
CA THR A 711 -13.48 -9.13 -2.86
C THR A 711 -14.35 -7.87 -2.79
N ASP A 712 -15.03 -7.49 -3.87
CA ASP A 712 -15.84 -6.26 -3.94
C ASP A 712 -17.27 -6.50 -3.44
N LEU A 713 -17.47 -6.37 -2.13
CA LEU A 713 -18.74 -6.70 -1.48
C LEU A 713 -19.91 -5.79 -1.87
N ASP A 714 -19.68 -4.56 -2.36
CA ASP A 714 -20.79 -3.73 -2.84
C ASP A 714 -21.18 -4.10 -4.26
N ALA A 715 -20.24 -4.39 -5.17
CA ALA A 715 -20.57 -4.93 -6.48
C ALA A 715 -21.25 -6.31 -6.37
N ILE A 716 -20.76 -7.19 -5.49
CA ILE A 716 -21.38 -8.49 -5.19
C ILE A 716 -22.78 -8.27 -4.57
N GLY A 717 -22.93 -7.33 -3.64
CA GLY A 717 -24.22 -7.00 -3.00
C GLY A 717 -25.26 -6.47 -3.99
N ASN A 718 -24.87 -5.52 -4.85
CA ASN A 718 -25.71 -4.99 -5.91
C ASN A 718 -26.12 -6.09 -6.91
N PHE A 719 -25.21 -6.99 -7.30
CA PHE A 719 -25.55 -8.15 -8.14
C PHE A 719 -26.47 -9.15 -7.42
N ALA A 720 -26.20 -9.45 -6.15
CA ALA A 720 -26.98 -10.37 -5.31
C ALA A 720 -28.41 -9.88 -5.08
N VAL A 721 -28.63 -8.56 -4.95
CA VAL A 721 -29.97 -7.96 -4.90
C VAL A 721 -30.56 -7.77 -6.31
N ASN A 722 -30.01 -6.86 -7.12
CA ASN A 722 -30.65 -6.36 -8.35
C ASN A 722 -30.48 -7.30 -9.56
N GLY A 723 -29.42 -8.11 -9.59
CA GLY A 723 -29.06 -8.94 -10.75
C GLY A 723 -28.31 -8.12 -11.82
N ASN A 724 -28.28 -8.62 -13.06
CA ASN A 724 -27.45 -8.05 -14.14
C ASN A 724 -28.09 -6.82 -14.81
N GLY A 725 -28.47 -5.83 -14.00
CA GLY A 725 -29.07 -4.56 -14.44
C GLY A 725 -28.04 -3.60 -15.04
N GLY A 726 -27.63 -3.83 -16.28
CA GLY A 726 -27.21 -2.77 -17.19
C GLY A 726 -26.04 -1.86 -16.80
N ALA A 727 -24.97 -2.39 -16.21
CA ALA A 727 -23.66 -1.74 -16.23
C ALA A 727 -22.64 -2.69 -16.89
N ALA A 728 -21.95 -2.22 -17.93
CA ALA A 728 -20.78 -2.88 -18.46
C ALA A 728 -19.57 -2.24 -17.78
N ILE A 729 -18.83 -3.03 -16.99
CA ILE A 729 -17.72 -2.50 -16.20
C ILE A 729 -16.51 -2.31 -17.11
N ASN A 730 -15.90 -1.12 -17.04
CA ASN A 730 -14.75 -0.80 -17.89
C ASN A 730 -13.57 -1.67 -17.43
N ASP A 731 -12.64 -2.06 -18.32
CA ASP A 731 -11.60 -3.07 -17.97
C ASP A 731 -10.85 -2.68 -16.67
N ALA A 732 -10.63 -1.38 -16.43
CA ALA A 732 -10.08 -0.82 -15.19
C ALA A 732 -10.89 -1.12 -13.91
N ASP A 733 -12.22 -1.07 -13.95
CA ASP A 733 -13.11 -1.21 -12.77
C ASP A 733 -13.15 -2.68 -12.28
N TRP A 734 -12.94 -3.63 -13.19
CA TRP A 734 -12.75 -5.05 -12.84
C TRP A 734 -11.44 -5.29 -12.04
N TRP A 735 -10.46 -4.37 -12.09
CA TRP A 735 -9.26 -4.37 -11.23
C TRP A 735 -9.39 -3.50 -9.97
N SER A 736 -10.29 -2.51 -9.94
CA SER A 736 -10.42 -1.62 -8.76
C SER A 736 -10.92 -2.37 -7.52
N GLY A 737 -11.65 -3.48 -7.70
CA GLY A 737 -11.99 -4.42 -6.63
C GLY A 737 -10.82 -5.24 -6.07
N PHE A 738 -9.56 -4.93 -6.44
CA PHE A 738 -8.32 -5.39 -5.79
C PHE A 738 -7.39 -4.24 -5.37
N LEU A 739 -7.47 -3.07 -6.05
CA LEU A 739 -6.88 -1.81 -5.60
C LEU A 739 -7.78 -0.63 -6.01
N PRO A 740 -8.55 -0.01 -5.09
CA PRO A 740 -9.23 1.23 -5.42
C PRO A 740 -8.23 2.35 -5.67
N ALA A 741 -8.33 2.95 -6.86
CA ALA A 741 -7.84 4.30 -7.06
C ALA A 741 -8.53 5.27 -6.08
N ASP A 742 -8.03 6.51 -6.05
CA ASP A 742 -8.54 7.62 -5.23
C ASP A 742 -8.27 7.48 -3.72
N SER A 743 -7.04 7.86 -3.34
CA SER A 743 -6.66 8.21 -1.96
C SER A 743 -6.90 9.70 -1.63
N GLY A 744 -7.67 10.42 -2.44
CA GLY A 744 -7.91 11.87 -2.30
C GLY A 744 -9.05 12.25 -1.33
N ASN A 745 -10.27 11.72 -1.55
CA ASN A 745 -11.48 12.36 -1.02
C ASN A 745 -11.91 11.94 0.41
N PHE A 746 -11.11 11.14 1.13
CA PHE A 746 -11.51 10.55 2.42
C PHE A 746 -11.55 11.50 3.63
N LEU A 747 -11.16 12.78 3.48
CA LEU A 747 -11.33 13.80 4.52
C LEU A 747 -12.52 14.73 4.28
N PHE A 748 -12.98 14.88 3.04
CA PHE A 748 -14.18 15.67 2.73
C PHE A 748 -15.46 14.87 2.89
N ASP A 749 -15.45 13.56 2.57
CA ASP A 749 -16.65 12.72 2.69
C ASP A 749 -17.04 12.35 4.14
N GLN A 750 -16.27 12.84 5.12
CA GLN A 750 -16.62 12.79 6.55
C GLN A 750 -17.20 14.13 7.07
N LEU A 751 -17.25 15.17 6.22
CA LEU A 751 -17.95 16.43 6.46
C LEU A 751 -19.25 16.56 5.63
N SER A 752 -19.45 15.69 4.63
CA SER A 752 -20.68 15.58 3.82
C SER A 752 -21.82 14.88 4.57
N ASN A 753 -21.50 13.84 5.35
CA ASN A 753 -22.46 12.94 6.00
C ASN A 753 -22.99 13.48 7.35
N MET A 754 -23.37 14.76 7.39
CA MET A 754 -24.01 15.39 8.56
C MET A 754 -25.08 16.43 8.17
N GLU A 755 -26.04 16.07 7.30
CA GLU A 755 -27.37 16.70 7.26
C GLU A 755 -28.41 15.91 6.44
N ASP A 756 -29.64 15.78 6.97
CA ASP A 756 -30.81 15.14 6.32
C ASP A 756 -31.46 16.05 5.26
N TRP A 757 -31.27 15.81 3.95
CA TRP A 757 -31.94 16.62 2.90
C TRP A 757 -32.49 15.90 1.66
N THR A 758 -32.58 14.56 1.66
CA THR A 758 -33.18 13.81 0.52
C THR A 758 -34.72 13.89 0.42
N ASN A 759 -35.36 14.79 1.16
CA ASN A 759 -36.82 14.96 1.21
C ASN A 759 -37.29 16.35 0.71
N LEU A 760 -36.57 16.93 -0.26
CA LEU A 760 -37.04 18.06 -1.07
C LEU A 760 -37.14 17.61 -2.54
N GLY A 761 -38.38 17.55 -3.05
CA GLY A 761 -38.68 17.08 -4.40
C GLY A 761 -38.31 18.09 -5.48
N LEU A 762 -37.04 18.08 -5.90
CA LEU A 762 -36.56 18.83 -7.06
C LEU A 762 -36.74 18.00 -8.34
N GLN A 763 -37.41 18.57 -9.34
CA GLN A 763 -37.40 18.06 -10.70
C GLN A 763 -36.05 18.38 -11.36
N PRO A 764 -35.59 17.60 -12.36
CA PRO A 764 -34.36 17.94 -13.10
C PRO A 764 -34.44 19.36 -13.65
N SER A 765 -33.39 20.14 -13.42
CA SER A 765 -33.32 21.53 -13.86
C SER A 765 -33.31 21.60 -15.39
N ASN A 766 -33.73 22.74 -15.94
CA ASN A 766 -33.71 22.97 -17.39
C ASN A 766 -32.37 23.60 -17.86
N GLU A 767 -31.31 23.38 -17.07
CA GLU A 767 -30.00 24.01 -17.18
C GLU A 767 -28.98 23.12 -17.88
N LYS A 768 -27.91 23.73 -18.41
CA LYS A 768 -27.02 23.05 -19.35
C LYS A 768 -25.56 23.44 -19.15
N ALA A 769 -24.69 22.43 -19.21
CA ALA A 769 -23.25 22.59 -19.18
C ALA A 769 -22.65 22.42 -20.58
N LEU A 770 -21.66 23.25 -20.93
CA LEU A 770 -20.91 23.16 -22.17
C LEU A 770 -19.43 22.81 -21.90
N LEU A 771 -18.99 21.64 -22.36
CA LEU A 771 -17.58 21.25 -22.41
C LEU A 771 -16.91 21.84 -23.65
N ILE A 772 -15.84 22.61 -23.46
CA ILE A 772 -14.99 23.15 -24.52
C ILE A 772 -13.66 22.41 -24.53
N GLY A 773 -13.29 21.85 -25.69
CA GLY A 773 -12.16 20.93 -25.80
C GLY A 773 -12.56 19.52 -25.37
N GLY A 774 -11.79 18.90 -24.47
CA GLY A 774 -12.00 17.52 -24.03
C GLY A 774 -11.74 17.29 -22.54
N ILE A 775 -12.18 16.12 -22.07
CA ILE A 775 -11.93 15.55 -20.75
C ILE A 775 -11.36 14.15 -20.99
N THR A 776 -10.21 13.85 -20.38
CA THR A 776 -9.36 12.70 -20.72
C THR A 776 -9.41 11.60 -19.65
N HIS A 777 -9.58 11.98 -18.38
CA HIS A 777 -9.46 11.10 -17.21
C HIS A 777 -10.76 11.04 -16.39
N ALA A 778 -11.47 12.17 -16.26
CA ALA A 778 -12.69 12.31 -15.45
C ALA A 778 -13.98 12.23 -16.30
N ARG A 779 -13.99 11.41 -17.37
CA ARG A 779 -15.10 11.36 -18.34
C ARG A 779 -16.38 10.80 -17.73
N LYS A 780 -16.29 9.86 -16.79
CA LYS A 780 -17.46 9.30 -16.08
C LYS A 780 -18.10 10.36 -15.18
N GLU A 781 -17.27 11.19 -14.57
CA GLU A 781 -17.61 12.25 -13.64
C GLU A 781 -18.33 13.40 -14.38
N TRP A 782 -17.90 13.73 -15.60
CA TRP A 782 -18.65 14.59 -16.54
C TRP A 782 -20.00 14.00 -16.91
N GLU A 783 -20.04 12.73 -17.34
CA GLU A 783 -21.30 12.07 -17.71
C GLU A 783 -22.25 11.91 -16.51
N ALA A 784 -21.74 11.82 -15.29
CA ALA A 784 -22.50 11.83 -14.04
C ALA A 784 -23.09 13.21 -13.66
N LEU A 785 -22.79 14.29 -14.39
CA LEU A 785 -23.53 15.55 -14.32
C LEU A 785 -24.84 15.52 -15.14
N SER A 786 -25.04 14.51 -16.00
CA SER A 786 -26.26 14.39 -16.82
C SER A 786 -27.56 14.16 -16.02
N SER A 787 -27.45 13.83 -14.73
CA SER A 787 -28.57 13.76 -13.79
C SER A 787 -29.02 15.13 -13.27
N LEU A 788 -28.19 16.18 -13.43
CA LEU A 788 -28.44 17.55 -12.98
C LEU A 788 -28.61 18.53 -14.14
N LEU A 789 -27.89 18.31 -15.25
CA LEU A 789 -27.67 19.24 -16.36
C LEU A 789 -27.78 18.55 -17.72
N GLN A 790 -28.34 19.21 -18.74
CA GLN A 790 -28.15 18.74 -20.12
C GLN A 790 -26.73 19.07 -20.59
N LEU A 791 -25.95 18.05 -20.93
CA LEU A 791 -24.56 18.21 -21.38
C LEU A 791 -24.50 18.56 -22.87
N LYS A 792 -23.68 19.56 -23.23
CA LYS A 792 -23.28 19.95 -24.59
C LYS A 792 -21.75 19.92 -24.69
N GLU A 793 -21.21 19.68 -25.89
CA GLU A 793 -19.75 19.57 -26.10
C GLU A 793 -19.30 20.28 -27.39
N TYR A 794 -18.16 20.96 -27.33
CA TYR A 794 -17.50 21.68 -28.41
C TYR A 794 -16.02 21.26 -28.49
N GLY A 795 -15.78 20.07 -29.05
CA GLY A 795 -14.46 19.43 -29.05
C GLY A 795 -13.50 19.87 -30.16
N SER A 796 -14.01 20.45 -31.25
CA SER A 796 -13.18 20.89 -32.38
C SER A 796 -13.86 21.99 -33.20
N GLY A 797 -13.06 22.99 -33.62
CA GLY A 797 -13.54 24.18 -34.33
C GLY A 797 -12.49 25.28 -34.33
N SER A 798 -12.93 26.54 -34.49
CA SER A 798 -12.08 27.73 -34.36
C SER A 798 -12.78 28.81 -33.54
N ARG A 799 -12.02 29.86 -33.17
CA ARG A 799 -12.56 31.04 -32.49
C ARG A 799 -13.76 31.65 -33.24
N GLU A 800 -13.66 31.77 -34.56
CA GLU A 800 -14.68 32.37 -35.41
C GLU A 800 -15.94 31.51 -35.48
N ASP A 801 -15.80 30.18 -35.54
CA ASP A 801 -16.93 29.25 -35.46
C ASP A 801 -17.62 29.33 -34.08
N PHE A 802 -16.85 29.26 -32.99
CA PHE A 802 -17.40 29.37 -31.63
C PHE A 802 -18.17 30.70 -31.43
N ILE A 803 -17.55 31.83 -31.80
CA ILE A 803 -18.19 33.15 -31.77
C ILE A 803 -19.43 33.21 -32.69
N SER A 804 -19.40 32.52 -33.84
CA SER A 804 -20.55 32.43 -34.74
C SER A 804 -21.71 31.64 -34.13
N ARG A 805 -21.44 30.54 -33.42
CA ARG A 805 -22.45 29.70 -32.75
C ARG A 805 -23.10 30.40 -31.57
N CYS A 806 -22.30 31.08 -30.74
CA CYS A 806 -22.81 31.97 -29.70
C CYS A 806 -23.75 33.04 -30.31
N LYS A 807 -23.32 33.75 -31.37
CA LYS A 807 -24.16 34.75 -32.07
C LYS A 807 -25.39 34.19 -32.79
N LYS A 808 -25.49 32.87 -32.98
CA LYS A 808 -26.66 32.15 -33.53
C LYS A 808 -27.61 31.63 -32.45
N GLY A 809 -27.26 31.77 -31.17
CA GLY A 809 -28.04 31.25 -30.04
C GLY A 809 -27.92 29.73 -29.80
N GLU A 810 -26.91 29.05 -30.38
CA GLU A 810 -26.71 27.60 -30.21
C GLU A 810 -26.51 27.19 -28.73
N TYR A 811 -26.08 28.15 -27.91
CA TYR A 811 -25.74 28.00 -26.50
C TYR A 811 -26.53 28.93 -25.56
N ASP A 812 -27.60 29.61 -26.00
CA ASP A 812 -28.40 30.56 -25.19
C ASP A 812 -29.06 29.94 -23.93
N ASP A 813 -29.04 28.62 -23.84
CA ASP A 813 -29.56 27.77 -22.78
C ASP A 813 -28.46 27.25 -21.82
N VAL A 814 -27.18 27.58 -22.05
CA VAL A 814 -26.03 27.16 -21.23
C VAL A 814 -25.86 28.08 -20.01
N THR A 815 -25.84 27.48 -18.82
CA THR A 815 -25.59 28.16 -17.53
C THR A 815 -24.16 28.00 -17.05
N ALA A 816 -23.46 26.94 -17.46
CA ALA A 816 -22.09 26.65 -17.02
C ALA A 816 -21.16 26.18 -18.16
N ILE A 817 -19.89 26.57 -18.11
CA ILE A 817 -18.84 26.13 -19.06
C ILE A 817 -17.72 25.38 -18.32
N TYR A 818 -17.33 24.22 -18.83
CA TYR A 818 -16.01 23.62 -18.60
C TYR A 818 -15.05 24.10 -19.70
N ARG A 819 -13.86 24.56 -19.34
CA ARG A 819 -12.75 24.80 -20.29
C ARG A 819 -11.40 24.38 -19.67
N SER A 820 -10.35 24.33 -20.48
CA SER A 820 -8.97 24.09 -20.00
C SER A 820 -7.97 25.09 -20.59
N ASN A 821 -6.72 25.04 -20.13
CA ASN A 821 -5.64 25.75 -20.82
C ASN A 821 -5.45 25.24 -22.26
N ASP A 822 -5.48 23.92 -22.48
CA ASP A 822 -5.33 23.33 -23.82
C ASP A 822 -6.50 23.69 -24.75
N SER A 823 -7.73 23.85 -24.22
CA SER A 823 -8.90 24.23 -25.02
C SER A 823 -8.81 25.64 -25.59
N THR A 824 -7.83 26.46 -25.16
CA THR A 824 -7.48 27.74 -25.79
C THR A 824 -7.08 27.56 -27.26
N ALA A 825 -6.53 26.41 -27.65
CA ALA A 825 -6.23 26.11 -29.04
C ALA A 825 -7.48 25.99 -29.94
N VAL A 826 -8.66 25.79 -29.35
CA VAL A 826 -9.93 25.65 -30.07
C VAL A 826 -10.68 26.99 -30.19
N THR A 827 -10.72 27.77 -29.10
CA THR A 827 -11.53 29.02 -29.00
C THR A 827 -10.70 30.31 -29.03
N GLY A 828 -9.38 30.22 -28.95
CA GLY A 828 -8.55 31.34 -28.49
C GLY A 828 -8.79 31.65 -26.99
N PRO A 829 -8.20 32.74 -26.48
CA PRO A 829 -8.40 33.18 -25.10
C PRO A 829 -9.84 33.64 -24.86
N PHE A 830 -10.31 33.48 -23.63
CA PHE A 830 -11.56 34.03 -23.12
C PHE A 830 -11.33 35.51 -22.73
N ASP A 831 -10.97 36.32 -23.72
CA ASP A 831 -10.80 37.76 -23.60
C ASP A 831 -12.14 38.51 -23.62
N LYS A 832 -12.10 39.85 -23.53
CA LYS A 832 -13.28 40.71 -23.57
C LYS A 832 -14.11 40.58 -24.86
N GLU A 833 -13.53 40.23 -26.01
CA GLU A 833 -14.31 39.99 -27.23
C GLU A 833 -15.14 38.71 -27.08
N LEU A 834 -14.49 37.59 -26.76
CA LEU A 834 -15.18 36.30 -26.61
C LEU A 834 -16.20 36.37 -25.47
N ILE A 835 -15.83 36.93 -24.32
CA ILE A 835 -16.73 37.10 -23.18
C ILE A 835 -17.92 38.01 -23.53
N SER A 836 -17.77 39.02 -24.39
CA SER A 836 -18.90 39.87 -24.80
C SER A 836 -19.99 39.11 -25.57
N VAL A 837 -19.67 37.98 -26.20
CA VAL A 837 -20.61 37.20 -27.05
C VAL A 837 -21.13 35.93 -26.38
N LEU A 838 -20.65 35.56 -25.19
CA LEU A 838 -21.12 34.37 -24.45
C LEU A 838 -22.63 34.44 -24.13
N PRO A 839 -23.30 33.29 -23.91
CA PRO A 839 -24.74 33.22 -23.61
C PRO A 839 -25.19 34.15 -22.48
N SER A 840 -26.39 34.73 -22.59
CA SER A 840 -26.93 35.64 -21.58
C SER A 840 -27.27 34.97 -20.24
N LYS A 841 -27.45 33.64 -20.25
CA LYS A 841 -27.68 32.79 -19.07
C LYS A 841 -26.41 32.20 -18.44
N LEU A 842 -25.23 32.45 -19.00
CA LEU A 842 -23.99 31.90 -18.48
C LEU A 842 -23.66 32.55 -17.13
N GLU A 843 -23.62 31.76 -16.06
CA GLU A 843 -23.27 32.22 -14.71
C GLU A 843 -21.88 31.72 -14.26
N TRP A 844 -21.39 30.59 -14.80
CA TRP A 844 -20.13 29.96 -14.35
C TRP A 844 -19.20 29.54 -15.49
N ILE A 845 -17.91 29.86 -15.35
CA ILE A 845 -16.81 29.27 -16.14
C ILE A 845 -15.88 28.55 -15.17
N CYS A 846 -15.84 27.23 -15.23
CA CYS A 846 -14.93 26.43 -14.43
C CYS A 846 -13.73 26.02 -15.29
N HIS A 847 -12.53 26.43 -14.86
CA HIS A 847 -11.31 26.35 -15.67
C HIS A 847 -10.34 25.30 -15.15
N ASN A 848 -9.98 24.36 -16.02
CA ASN A 848 -8.91 23.41 -15.78
C ASN A 848 -7.54 24.08 -16.01
N GLY A 849 -6.99 24.58 -14.91
CA GLY A 849 -5.66 25.18 -14.79
C GLY A 849 -5.56 26.07 -13.55
N ALA A 850 -4.46 25.97 -12.80
CA ALA A 850 -4.18 26.89 -11.69
C ALA A 850 -3.86 28.32 -12.16
N GLY A 851 -3.32 28.45 -13.38
CA GLY A 851 -3.20 29.71 -14.11
C GLY A 851 -4.31 29.83 -15.17
N TYR A 852 -4.92 31.01 -15.19
CA TYR A 852 -6.09 31.43 -15.99
C TYR A 852 -5.82 32.78 -16.69
N ASP A 853 -4.55 33.04 -17.01
CA ASP A 853 -4.05 34.20 -17.76
C ASP A 853 -4.61 34.34 -19.19
N ASN A 854 -5.30 33.30 -19.67
CA ASN A 854 -6.11 33.26 -20.88
C ASN A 854 -7.60 33.59 -20.67
N ILE A 855 -7.99 34.14 -19.51
CA ILE A 855 -9.35 34.62 -19.20
C ILE A 855 -9.30 36.07 -18.71
N ASP A 856 -10.09 36.96 -19.32
CA ASP A 856 -10.34 38.31 -18.80
C ASP A 856 -11.37 38.23 -17.66
N VAL A 857 -10.86 38.02 -16.45
CA VAL A 857 -11.66 37.92 -15.21
C VAL A 857 -12.47 39.20 -14.95
N LEU A 858 -12.01 40.38 -15.40
CA LEU A 858 -12.76 41.62 -15.23
C LEU A 858 -13.95 41.68 -16.20
N ALA A 859 -13.76 41.35 -17.48
CA ALA A 859 -14.86 41.25 -18.44
C ALA A 859 -15.90 40.19 -18.03
N ALA A 860 -15.48 39.08 -17.45
CA ALA A 860 -16.40 38.08 -16.87
C ALA A 860 -17.20 38.67 -15.69
N THR A 861 -16.53 39.40 -14.80
CA THR A 861 -17.17 40.05 -13.63
C THR A 861 -18.15 41.15 -14.04
N GLU A 862 -17.82 41.96 -15.07
CA GLU A 862 -18.75 42.93 -15.68
C GLU A 862 -20.05 42.29 -16.19
N ARG A 863 -19.99 40.98 -16.53
CA ARG A 863 -21.14 40.16 -16.95
C ARG A 863 -21.78 39.34 -15.84
N ASN A 864 -21.32 39.45 -14.59
CA ASN A 864 -21.67 38.59 -13.44
C ASN A 864 -21.26 37.10 -13.59
N ILE A 865 -20.40 36.75 -14.55
CA ILE A 865 -19.91 35.39 -14.74
C ILE A 865 -18.83 35.10 -13.69
N GLN A 866 -19.06 34.09 -12.86
CA GLN A 866 -18.12 33.64 -11.83
C GLN A 866 -17.11 32.63 -12.42
N ILE A 867 -15.85 32.72 -12.02
CA ILE A 867 -14.77 31.87 -12.52
C ILE A 867 -14.15 31.05 -11.38
N SER A 868 -13.96 29.74 -11.60
CA SER A 868 -13.11 28.88 -10.76
C SER A 868 -11.88 28.41 -11.51
N SER A 869 -10.85 27.99 -10.76
CA SER A 869 -9.58 27.45 -11.26
C SER A 869 -9.20 26.18 -10.48
N THR A 870 -8.07 25.54 -10.81
CA THR A 870 -7.57 24.34 -10.11
C THR A 870 -6.31 24.58 -9.24
N PRO A 871 -6.36 25.45 -8.21
CA PRO A 871 -5.28 25.56 -7.23
C PRO A 871 -5.18 24.27 -6.40
N ILE A 872 -4.07 24.08 -5.68
CA ILE A 872 -3.76 22.91 -4.82
C ILE A 872 -3.47 21.64 -5.62
N ALA A 873 -4.36 21.22 -6.55
CA ALA A 873 -4.18 20.00 -7.36
C ALA A 873 -2.85 19.98 -8.15
N VAL A 874 -2.34 21.15 -8.53
CA VAL A 874 -1.06 21.30 -9.25
C VAL A 874 0.19 21.28 -8.37
N ASP A 875 0.06 21.46 -7.06
CA ASP A 875 1.16 21.91 -6.19
C ASP A 875 2.33 20.91 -6.15
N GLU A 876 2.03 19.62 -6.00
CA GLU A 876 3.04 18.58 -5.81
C GLU A 876 3.79 18.25 -7.10
N ALA A 877 3.09 18.00 -8.21
CA ALA A 877 3.70 17.66 -9.50
C ALA A 877 4.55 18.82 -10.07
N THR A 878 4.05 20.06 -9.93
CA THR A 878 4.81 21.24 -10.36
C THR A 878 6.05 21.44 -9.49
N ALA A 879 5.97 21.16 -8.19
CA ALA A 879 7.11 21.23 -7.29
C ALA A 879 8.15 20.12 -7.53
N ASP A 880 7.72 18.91 -7.88
CA ASP A 880 8.64 17.83 -8.29
C ASP A 880 9.36 18.18 -9.61
N THR A 881 8.65 18.78 -10.56
CA THR A 881 9.23 19.29 -11.82
C THR A 881 10.22 20.43 -11.57
N ALA A 882 9.89 21.38 -10.70
CA ALA A 882 10.79 22.45 -10.30
C ALA A 882 12.06 21.92 -9.60
N LEU A 883 11.96 20.86 -8.78
CA LEU A 883 13.12 20.23 -8.17
C LEU A 883 13.96 19.42 -9.18
N PHE A 884 13.33 18.75 -10.16
CA PHE A 884 14.05 18.12 -11.27
C PHE A 884 14.85 19.16 -12.06
N LEU A 885 14.23 20.29 -12.41
CA LEU A 885 14.88 21.39 -13.13
C LEU A 885 16.02 22.03 -12.31
N LEU A 886 15.80 22.28 -11.01
CA LEU A 886 16.82 22.78 -10.07
C LEU A 886 18.06 21.87 -10.03
N LEU A 887 17.85 20.55 -9.88
CA LEU A 887 18.93 19.57 -9.83
C LEU A 887 19.61 19.37 -11.19
N GLY A 888 18.82 19.40 -12.28
CA GLY A 888 19.31 19.33 -13.64
C GLY A 888 20.22 20.52 -13.98
N ALA A 889 19.80 21.73 -13.63
CA ALA A 889 20.54 22.97 -13.85
C ALA A 889 21.82 23.04 -13.02
N LEU A 890 21.75 22.79 -11.69
CA LEU A 890 22.94 22.71 -10.82
C LEU A 890 23.97 21.69 -11.31
N ARG A 891 23.54 20.64 -12.03
CA ARG A 891 24.39 19.58 -12.58
C ARG A 891 24.67 19.72 -14.09
N ARG A 892 24.18 20.79 -14.75
CA ARG A 892 24.24 21.01 -16.21
C ARG A 892 23.93 19.74 -17.01
N ILE A 893 22.85 19.05 -16.61
CA ILE A 893 22.62 17.62 -16.92
C ILE A 893 22.47 17.33 -18.41
N THR A 894 22.04 18.31 -19.21
CA THR A 894 21.88 18.24 -20.66
C THR A 894 23.15 17.75 -21.36
N ILE A 895 24.33 18.29 -21.00
CA ILE A 895 25.64 17.92 -21.58
C ILE A 895 25.95 16.42 -21.39
N PRO A 896 26.09 15.86 -20.16
CA PRO A 896 26.39 14.46 -19.97
C PRO A 896 25.24 13.53 -20.43
N PHE A 897 23.98 13.98 -20.40
CA PHE A 897 22.85 13.19 -20.92
C PHE A 897 22.92 13.01 -22.44
N LEU A 898 23.22 14.07 -23.19
CA LEU A 898 23.43 13.98 -24.64
C LEU A 898 24.71 13.18 -24.97
N ASN A 899 25.81 13.41 -24.24
CA ASN A 899 27.08 12.76 -24.51
C ASN A 899 27.05 11.24 -24.23
N VAL A 900 26.36 10.79 -23.17
CA VAL A 900 26.21 9.34 -22.91
C VAL A 900 25.31 8.67 -23.95
N ARG A 901 24.33 9.40 -24.53
CA ARG A 901 23.49 8.92 -25.64
C ARG A 901 24.24 8.83 -26.97
N LYS A 902 25.14 9.78 -27.25
CA LYS A 902 26.06 9.77 -28.42
C LYS A 902 27.14 8.68 -28.32
N GLY A 903 27.44 8.20 -27.11
CA GLY A 903 28.48 7.19 -26.83
C GLY A 903 29.79 7.78 -26.30
N ASP A 904 29.91 9.10 -26.21
CA ASP A 904 31.10 9.84 -25.76
C ASP A 904 31.35 9.78 -24.24
N TRP A 905 30.55 8.99 -23.52
CA TRP A 905 30.55 8.83 -22.06
C TRP A 905 30.28 10.14 -21.29
N ARG A 906 31.29 10.98 -21.08
CA ARG A 906 31.15 12.34 -20.54
C ARG A 906 31.18 13.43 -21.62
N GLY A 907 31.77 13.13 -22.78
CA GLY A 907 32.11 14.10 -23.83
C GLY A 907 33.21 15.07 -23.44
N LYS A 908 33.56 15.96 -24.37
CA LYS A 908 34.64 16.96 -24.21
C LYS A 908 34.22 18.16 -23.38
N ASN A 909 32.97 18.61 -23.51
CA ASN A 909 32.42 19.80 -22.85
C ASN A 909 32.03 19.57 -21.36
N PHE A 910 32.51 18.50 -20.72
CA PHE A 910 32.10 18.11 -19.38
C PHE A 910 32.64 19.08 -18.30
N GLY A 911 31.81 20.04 -17.89
CA GLY A 911 32.00 20.81 -16.67
C GLY A 911 31.61 20.02 -15.41
N LEU A 912 32.16 20.42 -14.26
CA LEU A 912 31.61 20.02 -12.97
C LEU A 912 30.34 20.83 -12.67
N GLY A 913 29.35 20.16 -12.08
CA GLY A 913 28.20 20.82 -11.47
C GLY A 913 28.42 21.09 -9.99
N HIS A 914 27.44 21.74 -9.35
CA HIS A 914 27.42 22.04 -7.93
C HIS A 914 26.45 21.13 -7.17
N ASP A 915 26.61 21.08 -5.84
CA ASP A 915 25.63 20.50 -4.94
C ASP A 915 24.64 21.56 -4.43
N PRO A 916 23.37 21.20 -4.17
CA PRO A 916 22.38 22.09 -3.55
C PRO A 916 22.66 22.33 -2.06
N LYS A 917 23.37 21.43 -1.38
CA LYS A 917 23.61 21.51 0.06
C LYS A 917 24.32 22.81 0.44
N ASN A 918 23.81 23.46 1.50
CA ASN A 918 24.25 24.76 2.01
C ASN A 918 24.05 25.96 1.05
N LYS A 919 23.31 25.80 -0.07
CA LYS A 919 22.92 26.92 -0.95
C LYS A 919 21.61 27.56 -0.50
N VAL A 920 21.44 28.83 -0.83
CA VAL A 920 20.22 29.61 -0.61
C VAL A 920 19.29 29.46 -1.82
N LEU A 921 18.11 28.89 -1.61
CA LEU A 921 17.01 28.92 -2.56
C LEU A 921 16.12 30.14 -2.25
N GLY A 922 16.03 31.06 -3.20
CA GLY A 922 15.05 32.13 -3.22
C GLY A 922 13.79 31.70 -3.96
N ILE A 923 12.63 31.90 -3.34
CA ILE A 923 11.32 31.63 -3.94
C ILE A 923 10.57 32.95 -4.13
N LEU A 924 10.32 33.32 -5.38
CA LEU A 924 9.48 34.47 -5.72
C LEU A 924 8.05 33.97 -5.97
N GLY A 925 7.14 34.19 -5.02
CA GLY A 925 5.82 33.57 -5.00
C GLY A 925 5.73 32.33 -4.09
N MET A 926 5.86 32.51 -2.79
CA MET A 926 5.52 31.46 -1.82
C MET A 926 3.99 31.32 -1.75
N GLY A 927 3.44 30.55 -2.70
CA GLY A 927 2.09 29.97 -2.67
C GLY A 927 2.14 28.47 -2.35
N GLY A 928 1.16 27.71 -2.85
CA GLY A 928 1.09 26.25 -2.72
C GLY A 928 2.33 25.54 -3.31
N ILE A 929 2.50 25.60 -4.64
CA ILE A 929 3.70 25.15 -5.37
C ILE A 929 4.99 25.60 -4.67
N GLY A 930 5.12 26.90 -4.36
CA GLY A 930 6.31 27.45 -3.70
C GLY A 930 6.62 26.80 -2.34
N THR A 931 5.57 26.49 -1.55
CA THR A 931 5.69 25.78 -0.27
C THR A 931 6.08 24.32 -0.47
N ALA A 932 5.51 23.65 -1.48
CA ALA A 932 5.86 22.29 -1.87
C ALA A 932 7.31 22.19 -2.38
N VAL A 933 7.82 23.19 -3.10
CA VAL A 933 9.22 23.35 -3.50
C VAL A 933 10.12 23.57 -2.28
N ALA A 934 9.75 24.50 -1.39
CA ALA A 934 10.50 24.77 -0.16
C ALA A 934 10.67 23.51 0.71
N ARG A 935 9.59 22.75 0.90
CA ARG A 935 9.57 21.49 1.65
C ARG A 935 10.54 20.46 1.08
N ARG A 936 10.57 20.30 -0.25
CA ARG A 936 11.49 19.38 -0.95
C ARG A 936 12.94 19.87 -0.89
N ALA A 937 13.20 21.14 -1.18
CA ALA A 937 14.55 21.72 -1.21
C ALA A 937 15.27 21.65 0.15
N LYS A 938 14.53 21.73 1.27
CA LYS A 938 15.08 21.51 2.62
C LYS A 938 15.70 20.11 2.80
N ALA A 939 15.13 19.07 2.19
CA ALA A 939 15.68 17.70 2.25
C ALA A 939 17.04 17.58 1.53
N PHE A 940 17.32 18.45 0.55
CA PHE A 940 18.62 18.58 -0.10
C PHE A 940 19.63 19.45 0.69
N GLY A 941 19.23 19.96 1.85
CA GLY A 941 20.06 20.81 2.70
C GLY A 941 20.18 22.26 2.21
N MET A 942 19.18 22.77 1.48
CA MET A 942 19.12 24.18 1.09
C MET A 942 18.54 25.05 2.22
N THR A 943 19.06 26.27 2.36
CA THR A 943 18.42 27.33 3.15
C THR A 943 17.35 28.00 2.30
N ILE A 944 16.13 28.14 2.82
CA ILE A 944 15.00 28.71 2.06
C ILE A 944 14.73 30.14 2.50
N GLN A 945 14.60 31.03 1.52
CA GLN A 945 14.08 32.38 1.69
C GLN A 945 13.06 32.70 0.59
N TYR A 946 12.19 33.68 0.81
CA TYR A 946 11.13 33.99 -0.14
C TYR A 946 10.74 35.46 -0.15
N HIS A 947 10.17 35.89 -1.28
CA HIS A 947 9.48 37.17 -1.38
C HIS A 947 8.07 36.99 -1.92
N ASN A 948 7.12 37.64 -1.25
CA ASN A 948 5.74 37.86 -1.65
C ASN A 948 5.43 39.35 -1.42
N ARG A 949 4.45 39.91 -2.14
CA ARG A 949 3.96 41.29 -1.91
C ARG A 949 3.53 41.55 -0.45
N ASN A 950 2.96 40.52 0.20
CA ASN A 950 2.68 40.50 1.63
C ASN A 950 3.42 39.30 2.25
N ARG A 951 4.04 39.47 3.42
CA ARG A 951 4.59 38.35 4.21
C ARG A 951 3.46 37.37 4.58
N LEU A 952 3.74 36.07 4.55
CA LEU A 952 2.81 35.05 5.04
C LEU A 952 2.73 35.06 6.57
N PRO A 953 1.63 34.56 7.17
CA PRO A 953 1.61 34.19 8.58
C PRO A 953 2.75 33.20 8.89
N GLU A 954 3.41 33.35 10.04
CA GLU A 954 4.63 32.59 10.42
C GLU A 954 4.43 31.07 10.35
N GLU A 955 3.25 30.60 10.75
CA GLU A 955 2.79 29.20 10.64
C GLU A 955 2.89 28.63 9.20
N LYS A 956 2.72 29.49 8.17
CA LYS A 956 2.75 29.15 6.73
C LYS A 956 4.08 29.44 6.07
N GLU A 957 5.02 30.10 6.77
CA GLU A 957 6.40 30.22 6.30
C GLU A 957 7.15 28.90 6.43
N HIS A 958 6.70 28.00 7.32
CA HIS A 958 7.32 26.69 7.60
C HIS A 958 8.85 26.78 7.82
N GLY A 959 9.31 27.88 8.42
CA GLY A 959 10.73 28.20 8.61
C GLY A 959 11.49 28.57 7.32
N ALA A 960 10.87 29.25 6.37
CA ALA A 960 11.54 29.98 5.29
C ALA A 960 11.65 31.46 5.66
N LYS A 961 12.78 32.11 5.37
CA LYS A 961 13.00 33.52 5.71
C LYS A 961 12.27 34.45 4.71
N TYR A 962 11.35 35.29 5.17
CA TYR A 962 10.85 36.41 4.36
C TYR A 962 11.95 37.47 4.15
N VAL A 963 12.08 37.94 2.91
CA VAL A 963 13.05 38.97 2.49
C VAL A 963 12.39 39.99 1.55
N SER A 964 13.06 41.13 1.32
CA SER A 964 12.63 42.05 0.26
C SER A 964 12.90 41.46 -1.13
N PHE A 965 12.25 41.99 -2.18
CA PHE A 965 12.51 41.56 -3.57
C PHE A 965 14.00 41.73 -3.95
N GLU A 966 14.59 42.87 -3.62
CA GLU A 966 15.99 43.17 -3.91
C GLU A 966 16.96 42.28 -3.11
N GLU A 967 16.65 42.02 -1.84
CA GLU A 967 17.43 41.10 -1.00
C GLU A 967 17.35 39.66 -1.53
N LEU A 968 16.17 39.20 -1.97
CA LEU A 968 15.98 37.88 -2.60
C LEU A 968 16.93 37.71 -3.78
N LEU A 969 16.96 38.68 -4.71
CA LEU A 969 17.80 38.62 -5.89
C LEU A 969 19.30 38.64 -5.54
N LYS A 970 19.72 39.55 -4.65
CA LYS A 970 21.13 39.71 -4.25
C LYS A 970 21.71 38.52 -3.48
N THR A 971 20.89 37.72 -2.80
CA THR A 971 21.37 36.70 -1.84
C THR A 971 21.09 35.24 -2.25
N SER A 972 20.23 34.99 -3.23
CA SER A 972 19.89 33.63 -3.66
C SER A 972 20.97 33.02 -4.56
N ASP A 973 21.34 31.76 -4.32
CA ASP A 973 22.20 30.97 -5.23
C ASP A 973 21.37 30.27 -6.32
N VAL A 974 20.09 30.00 -6.03
CA VAL A 974 19.08 29.52 -6.97
C VAL A 974 17.82 30.35 -6.78
N LEU A 975 17.19 30.82 -7.86
CA LEU A 975 15.93 31.55 -7.84
C LEU A 975 14.82 30.73 -8.53
N SER A 976 13.73 30.45 -7.82
CA SER A 976 12.55 29.74 -8.34
C SER A 976 11.34 30.67 -8.43
N LEU A 977 10.73 30.74 -9.61
CA LEU A 977 9.60 31.62 -9.91
C LEU A 977 8.26 30.88 -9.85
N ASN A 978 7.33 31.41 -9.05
CA ASN A 978 6.06 30.79 -8.67
C ASN A 978 4.93 31.86 -8.61
N LEU A 979 4.92 32.79 -9.56
CA LEU A 979 3.95 33.91 -9.63
C LEU A 979 2.86 33.65 -10.68
N ALA A 980 1.66 34.20 -10.46
CA ALA A 980 0.68 34.37 -11.52
C ALA A 980 1.13 35.46 -12.52
N LEU A 981 0.94 35.23 -13.82
CA LEU A 981 1.21 36.23 -14.86
C LEU A 981 0.08 37.27 -14.91
N ASN A 982 0.47 38.54 -14.90
CA ASN A 982 -0.38 39.71 -15.06
C ASN A 982 0.50 40.92 -15.48
N PRO A 983 -0.07 42.09 -15.82
CA PRO A 983 0.73 43.25 -16.28
C PRO A 983 1.80 43.77 -15.30
N SER A 984 1.73 43.42 -14.00
CA SER A 984 2.74 43.80 -13.00
C SER A 984 3.80 42.72 -12.72
N THR A 985 3.62 41.50 -13.24
CA THR A 985 4.58 40.39 -13.12
C THR A 985 5.23 39.98 -14.45
N ARG A 986 4.69 40.43 -15.59
CA ARG A 986 5.35 40.31 -16.89
C ARG A 986 6.71 41.02 -16.86
N HIS A 987 7.77 40.34 -17.28
CA HIS A 987 9.16 40.83 -17.29
C HIS A 987 9.64 41.37 -15.92
N ILE A 988 9.10 40.88 -14.80
CA ILE A 988 9.57 41.25 -13.46
C ILE A 988 11.02 40.78 -13.21
N ILE A 989 11.47 39.76 -13.96
CA ILE A 989 12.88 39.37 -14.06
C ILE A 989 13.40 39.72 -15.45
N ALA A 990 14.09 40.85 -15.57
CA ALA A 990 14.74 41.32 -16.79
C ALA A 990 16.19 41.74 -16.53
N LYS A 991 16.83 42.38 -17.52
CA LYS A 991 18.25 42.77 -17.48
C LYS A 991 18.69 43.52 -16.20
N PRO A 992 17.92 44.49 -15.66
CA PRO A 992 18.27 45.15 -14.39
C PRO A 992 18.31 44.19 -13.19
N GLN A 993 17.38 43.23 -13.14
CA GLN A 993 17.29 42.24 -12.08
C GLN A 993 18.42 41.21 -12.18
N PHE A 994 18.73 40.71 -13.39
CA PHE A 994 19.88 39.82 -13.59
C PHE A 994 21.20 40.47 -13.15
N ASN A 995 21.40 41.76 -13.43
CA ASN A 995 22.62 42.47 -13.03
C ASN A 995 22.88 42.45 -11.51
N ILE A 996 21.83 42.55 -10.68
CA ILE A 996 21.95 42.58 -9.21
C ILE A 996 21.93 41.19 -8.54
N MET A 997 21.72 40.11 -9.30
CA MET A 997 21.82 38.75 -8.78
C MET A 997 23.28 38.35 -8.47
N LYS A 998 23.46 37.27 -7.70
CA LYS A 998 24.77 36.62 -7.55
C LYS A 998 25.37 36.23 -8.89
N GLU A 999 26.69 36.26 -8.98
CA GLU A 999 27.43 35.72 -10.12
C GLU A 999 27.31 34.19 -10.15
N GLY A 1000 26.95 33.64 -11.31
CA GLY A 1000 26.69 32.20 -11.46
C GLY A 1000 25.41 31.72 -10.76
N ILE A 1001 24.40 32.57 -10.63
CA ILE A 1001 23.07 32.16 -10.11
C ILE A 1001 22.42 31.10 -11.04
N VAL A 1002 21.58 30.24 -10.47
CA VAL A 1002 20.72 29.32 -11.24
C VAL A 1002 19.27 29.81 -11.23
N ILE A 1003 18.61 29.80 -12.38
CA ILE A 1003 17.20 30.22 -12.54
C ILE A 1003 16.31 28.99 -12.76
N VAL A 1004 15.14 28.95 -12.12
CA VAL A 1004 14.11 27.92 -12.33
C VAL A 1004 12.75 28.59 -12.55
N ASN A 1005 12.08 28.28 -13.66
CA ASN A 1005 10.72 28.75 -13.95
C ASN A 1005 9.79 27.59 -14.30
N THR A 1006 8.72 27.46 -13.52
CA THR A 1006 7.63 26.48 -13.68
C THR A 1006 6.27 27.17 -13.47
N ALA A 1007 6.19 28.47 -13.75
CA ALA A 1007 4.99 29.28 -13.54
C ALA A 1007 4.40 29.76 -14.89
N ARG A 1008 5.04 30.79 -15.48
CA ARG A 1008 4.77 31.29 -16.83
C ARG A 1008 6.04 31.88 -17.42
N GLY A 1009 6.31 31.64 -18.69
CA GLY A 1009 7.50 32.16 -19.37
C GLY A 1009 7.64 33.68 -19.32
N PRO A 1010 6.61 34.48 -19.72
CA PRO A 1010 6.68 35.94 -19.78
C PRO A 1010 6.93 36.68 -18.45
N ILE A 1011 7.09 35.97 -17.32
CA ILE A 1011 7.59 36.52 -16.05
C ILE A 1011 9.07 36.90 -16.19
N ILE A 1012 9.81 36.19 -17.05
CA ILE A 1012 11.19 36.46 -17.44
C ILE A 1012 11.19 37.13 -18.82
N ASP A 1013 12.11 38.08 -19.03
CA ASP A 1013 12.57 38.52 -20.36
C ASP A 1013 13.57 37.49 -20.91
N GLU A 1014 13.14 36.68 -21.89
CA GLU A 1014 13.99 35.58 -22.42
C GLU A 1014 15.25 36.08 -23.11
N ALA A 1015 15.21 37.24 -23.76
CA ALA A 1015 16.40 37.82 -24.40
C ALA A 1015 17.41 38.26 -23.33
N ALA A 1016 16.96 38.89 -22.24
CA ALA A 1016 17.82 39.21 -21.10
C ALA A 1016 18.34 37.96 -20.36
N LEU A 1017 17.58 36.86 -20.31
CA LEU A 1017 18.06 35.59 -19.76
C LEU A 1017 19.16 34.99 -20.65
N VAL A 1018 19.02 35.05 -21.98
CA VAL A 1018 20.06 34.59 -22.92
C VAL A 1018 21.32 35.45 -22.83
N ASP A 1019 21.21 36.78 -22.75
CA ASP A 1019 22.33 37.68 -22.43
C ASP A 1019 23.03 37.28 -21.12
N ALA A 1020 22.27 36.98 -20.08
CA ALA A 1020 22.80 36.61 -18.76
C ALA A 1020 23.44 35.21 -18.74
N LEU A 1021 22.93 34.26 -19.53
CA LEU A 1021 23.56 32.94 -19.74
C LEU A 1021 24.86 33.05 -20.55
N ASN A 1022 24.85 33.84 -21.63
CA ASN A 1022 26.00 33.98 -22.54
C ASN A 1022 27.16 34.75 -21.90
N SER A 1023 26.87 35.71 -21.01
CA SER A 1023 27.87 36.40 -20.19
C SER A 1023 28.37 35.58 -18.99
N GLY A 1024 27.74 34.44 -18.68
CA GLY A 1024 28.05 33.61 -17.52
C GLY A 1024 27.45 34.12 -16.19
N LYS A 1025 26.72 35.25 -16.22
CA LYS A 1025 26.03 35.83 -15.06
C LYS A 1025 25.04 34.84 -14.44
N VAL A 1026 24.31 34.12 -15.29
CA VAL A 1026 23.52 32.93 -14.94
C VAL A 1026 24.32 31.69 -15.33
N PHE A 1027 24.58 30.81 -14.36
CA PHE A 1027 25.37 29.57 -14.57
C PHE A 1027 24.61 28.53 -15.39
N SER A 1028 23.29 28.46 -15.18
CA SER A 1028 22.38 27.50 -15.81
C SER A 1028 20.93 27.93 -15.53
N ALA A 1029 20.00 27.52 -16.39
CA ALA A 1029 18.57 27.69 -16.17
C ALA A 1029 17.84 26.34 -16.33
N GLY A 1030 16.73 26.18 -15.60
CA GLY A 1030 15.79 25.08 -15.76
C GLY A 1030 14.39 25.63 -16.01
N LEU A 1031 13.86 25.41 -17.22
CA LEU A 1031 12.64 26.05 -17.70
C LEU A 1031 11.63 24.99 -18.16
N ASP A 1032 10.40 25.09 -17.67
CA ASP A 1032 9.24 24.34 -18.19
C ASP A 1032 8.32 25.23 -19.07
N VAL A 1033 8.52 26.55 -19.05
CA VAL A 1033 7.60 27.56 -19.58
C VAL A 1033 8.36 28.69 -20.29
N PHE A 1034 7.78 29.26 -21.36
CA PHE A 1034 8.46 30.13 -22.34
C PHE A 1034 7.64 31.37 -22.76
N GLU A 1035 8.31 32.43 -23.22
CA GLU A 1035 7.66 33.72 -23.46
C GLU A 1035 6.66 33.70 -24.65
N GLU A 1036 6.92 32.89 -25.68
CA GLU A 1036 6.04 32.72 -26.85
C GLU A 1036 5.62 31.25 -27.06
N GLU A 1037 5.26 30.53 -25.99
CA GLU A 1037 4.81 29.12 -26.05
C GLU A 1037 3.83 28.85 -27.20
N PRO A 1038 4.04 27.79 -28.02
CA PRO A 1038 5.04 26.72 -27.88
C PRO A 1038 6.41 27.04 -28.53
N LYS A 1039 6.67 28.28 -28.97
CA LYS A 1039 8.01 28.69 -29.39
C LYS A 1039 8.92 28.84 -28.17
N ILE A 1040 10.21 28.60 -28.39
CA ILE A 1040 11.28 28.79 -27.40
C ILE A 1040 12.33 29.69 -28.06
N HIS A 1041 12.84 30.70 -27.35
CA HIS A 1041 13.87 31.59 -27.91
C HIS A 1041 15.11 30.77 -28.38
N PRO A 1042 15.63 30.97 -29.62
CA PRO A 1042 16.70 30.12 -30.17
C PRO A 1042 17.94 30.01 -29.29
N GLY A 1043 18.37 31.12 -28.68
CA GLY A 1043 19.51 31.14 -27.75
C GLY A 1043 19.31 30.36 -26.43
N LEU A 1044 18.10 29.89 -26.12
CA LEU A 1044 17.85 28.92 -25.05
C LEU A 1044 17.96 27.48 -25.57
N LEU A 1045 17.44 27.19 -26.77
CA LEU A 1045 17.53 25.89 -27.44
C LEU A 1045 18.97 25.49 -27.77
N GLU A 1046 19.80 26.46 -28.17
CA GLU A 1046 21.20 26.24 -28.56
C GLU A 1046 22.15 26.09 -27.35
N ASN A 1047 21.72 26.48 -26.14
CA ASN A 1047 22.58 26.58 -24.98
C ASN A 1047 22.59 25.28 -24.17
N GLU A 1048 23.65 24.46 -24.32
CA GLU A 1048 23.81 23.17 -23.62
C GLU A 1048 23.77 23.28 -22.07
N ASN A 1049 23.84 24.49 -21.49
CA ASN A 1049 23.73 24.71 -20.05
C ASN A 1049 22.30 24.83 -19.54
N VAL A 1050 21.30 24.92 -20.42
CA VAL A 1050 19.88 25.02 -20.05
C VAL A 1050 19.25 23.63 -20.01
N VAL A 1051 18.32 23.42 -19.07
CA VAL A 1051 17.41 22.28 -19.04
C VAL A 1051 16.04 22.77 -19.47
N LEU A 1052 15.53 22.22 -20.56
CA LEU A 1052 14.26 22.61 -21.18
C LEU A 1052 13.26 21.46 -21.06
N LEU A 1053 12.03 21.77 -20.65
CA LEU A 1053 10.88 20.89 -20.66
C LEU A 1053 9.69 21.62 -21.33
N PRO A 1054 8.81 20.92 -22.09
CA PRO A 1054 7.71 21.55 -22.81
C PRO A 1054 6.41 21.57 -21.98
N HIS A 1055 6.35 22.43 -20.95
CA HIS A 1055 5.19 22.66 -20.07
C HIS A 1055 4.60 21.37 -19.45
N VAL A 1056 5.46 20.51 -18.92
CA VAL A 1056 5.08 19.19 -18.39
C VAL A 1056 4.82 19.17 -16.88
N GLY A 1057 4.88 20.32 -16.20
CA GLY A 1057 4.78 20.43 -14.74
C GLY A 1057 3.58 19.73 -14.09
N THR A 1058 2.45 19.65 -14.79
CA THR A 1058 1.23 18.93 -14.35
C THR A 1058 0.91 17.71 -15.21
N ALA A 1059 1.80 17.27 -16.10
CA ALA A 1059 1.56 16.20 -17.08
C ALA A 1059 1.71 14.78 -16.47
N THR A 1060 1.04 14.52 -15.34
CA THR A 1060 0.92 13.21 -14.69
C THR A 1060 -0.52 12.74 -14.70
N TRP A 1061 -0.76 11.42 -14.66
CA TRP A 1061 -2.11 10.85 -14.70
C TRP A 1061 -2.93 11.26 -13.47
N GLU A 1062 -2.26 11.32 -12.33
CA GLU A 1062 -2.81 11.67 -11.03
C GLU A 1062 -3.25 13.13 -11.00
N THR A 1063 -2.36 14.07 -11.33
CA THR A 1063 -2.65 15.52 -11.30
C THR A 1063 -3.64 15.91 -12.39
N GLN A 1064 -3.58 15.34 -13.60
CA GLN A 1064 -4.58 15.63 -14.63
C GLN A 1064 -5.97 15.15 -14.22
N LYS A 1065 -6.13 13.94 -13.64
CA LYS A 1065 -7.43 13.51 -13.10
C LYS A 1065 -7.91 14.44 -11.97
N GLU A 1066 -7.04 14.77 -11.00
CA GLU A 1066 -7.41 15.62 -9.87
C GLU A 1066 -7.85 17.03 -10.32
N MET A 1067 -7.15 17.60 -11.31
CA MET A 1067 -7.53 18.87 -11.93
C MET A 1067 -8.88 18.78 -12.68
N GLU A 1068 -9.11 17.74 -13.49
CA GLU A 1068 -10.39 17.57 -14.20
C GLU A 1068 -11.56 17.38 -13.22
N VAL A 1069 -11.40 16.53 -12.18
CA VAL A 1069 -12.41 16.29 -11.14
C VAL A 1069 -12.73 17.58 -10.38
N LEU A 1070 -11.73 18.36 -9.95
CA LEU A 1070 -11.96 19.61 -9.23
C LEU A 1070 -12.79 20.64 -10.04
N VAL A 1071 -12.65 20.66 -11.36
CA VAL A 1071 -13.49 21.52 -12.23
C VAL A 1071 -14.92 21.01 -12.30
N LEU A 1072 -15.12 19.69 -12.36
CA LEU A 1072 -16.45 19.06 -12.37
C LEU A 1072 -17.16 19.21 -11.02
N ASP A 1073 -16.43 19.16 -9.90
CA ASP A 1073 -16.96 19.43 -8.56
C ASP A 1073 -17.31 20.92 -8.37
N ASN A 1074 -16.57 21.84 -8.98
CA ASN A 1074 -16.97 23.25 -9.04
C ASN A 1074 -18.26 23.44 -9.85
N LEU A 1075 -18.42 22.78 -11.00
CA LEU A 1075 -19.63 22.83 -11.82
C LEU A 1075 -20.84 22.27 -11.07
N ARG A 1076 -20.66 21.12 -10.40
CA ARG A 1076 -21.66 20.51 -9.52
C ARG A 1076 -22.07 21.46 -8.40
N SER A 1077 -21.11 21.97 -7.63
CA SER A 1077 -21.33 22.83 -6.47
C SER A 1077 -22.00 24.16 -6.87
N ALA A 1078 -21.65 24.71 -8.03
CA ALA A 1078 -22.30 25.91 -8.58
C ALA A 1078 -23.80 25.68 -8.85
N VAL A 1079 -24.13 24.64 -9.63
CA VAL A 1079 -25.51 24.31 -10.05
C VAL A 1079 -26.37 23.79 -8.89
N GLU A 1080 -25.77 23.13 -7.90
CA GLU A 1080 -26.44 22.76 -6.65
C GLU A 1080 -26.66 23.98 -5.71
N GLY A 1081 -26.37 25.20 -6.15
CA GLY A 1081 -26.59 26.45 -5.39
C GLY A 1081 -25.59 26.70 -4.27
N LYS A 1082 -24.56 25.86 -4.13
CA LYS A 1082 -23.53 25.92 -3.08
C LYS A 1082 -22.37 26.87 -3.43
N GLY A 1083 -22.28 27.29 -4.69
CA GLY A 1083 -21.26 28.19 -5.21
C GLY A 1083 -19.96 27.48 -5.61
N LEU A 1084 -18.96 28.25 -6.03
CA LEU A 1084 -17.69 27.73 -6.55
C LEU A 1084 -16.66 27.44 -5.45
N LEU A 1085 -16.26 26.18 -5.31
CA LEU A 1085 -15.26 25.69 -4.35
C LEU A 1085 -13.93 26.46 -4.46
N THR A 1086 -13.44 26.65 -5.69
CA THR A 1086 -12.14 27.28 -5.99
C THR A 1086 -12.30 28.51 -6.89
N GLN A 1087 -13.28 29.38 -6.56
CA GLN A 1087 -13.42 30.69 -7.21
C GLN A 1087 -12.10 31.49 -7.16
N VAL A 1088 -11.78 32.17 -8.26
CA VAL A 1088 -10.57 32.99 -8.44
C VAL A 1088 -10.51 34.16 -7.44
N PRO A 1089 -9.32 34.51 -6.93
CA PRO A 1089 -9.15 35.49 -5.85
C PRO A 1089 -9.54 36.93 -6.23
N GLU A 1090 -9.60 37.26 -7.51
CA GLU A 1090 -10.05 38.56 -8.02
C GLU A 1090 -11.57 38.78 -7.80
N GLN A 1091 -12.36 37.70 -7.80
CA GLN A 1091 -13.82 37.75 -7.65
C GLN A 1091 -14.31 37.46 -6.22
N LYS A 1092 -13.45 36.84 -5.39
CA LYS A 1092 -13.77 36.63 -3.97
C LYS A 1092 -13.89 37.99 -3.26
N LYS A 1093 -15.07 38.24 -2.67
CA LYS A 1093 -15.32 39.42 -1.83
C LYS A 1093 -14.29 39.47 -0.70
N LYS A 1094 -13.69 40.64 -0.50
CA LYS A 1094 -12.81 40.95 0.64
C LYS A 1094 -13.61 41.47 1.83
#